data_AF-A0A963CC16-F1
#
_entry.id   AF-A0A963CC16-F1
#
_cell.length_a   1.000
_cell.length_b   1.000
_cell.length_c   1.000
_cell.angle_alpha   90.00
_cell.angle_beta   90.00
_cell.angle_gamma   90.00
#
_symmetry.space_group_name_H-M   'P 1'
#
loop_
_entity.id
_entity.type
_entity.pdbx_description
1 polymer ?
#
loop_
_entity_poly.entity_id
_entity_poly.type
_entity_poly.pdbx_seq_one_letter_code
_entity_poly.pdbx_strand_id
1 'polypeptide(L)'
;MPRESKQTIVFVVPGDRHEAGATRGAGAVGEFAVAGLDGQVVDAVRVGQRRDGGAGHRLEAVVGEDVVVLQIEGGPQLILHPENARALLLAQSEQTRGGGGDAAAGELRVPVELRWRGLEQAATSARGASRGFLGKVVLKVFQIFRPKAAKLAGQKLVQKIDGQVEEGVYALQRDKLTPFGAEQRRDKIETTAEHHRALVLIHGTFSSTAGTFGKLWTHHPGRVGALFDHYQDKVYALDHATVGNSPIENAFTLASACPPNTRLSLLTHSRGGLVAEVLVRAAGIKRLEDADEALFEPDALPLVDLEALGANGRKAMVAALDAQRKTLAELVELLDRNNIVVERVVRVACPARGTLLASKRFDAYVSVLRWAMELAQLPVVEALTEFLGDIARQRTDPATMPGLAAMVPDSPLVKWLHAAEAPAAGQLWVIAGDMEGESVGSWLKTLVADAFFWTDNDLVVQTRSMYGGTPRSEGARFRLDQRGKVSHFRYFTNKETAEPIVDALTIAAEAGWRPIGPLSYAGESSSGERAARGDAASDGRSQPERPAVFVLPGILGSHIARDGKRIWLGFRLLGGLKKLEYSPDEPPGRFTADGAIGRIYDDLIKFLARSHEVVEFSYDWRKPIEREADRLGAAIDAALDARSATGQPVRIVAHSMGGLVSRTMQLQCPAVWERMMSQAGGRLLMLGTPNGGSWAPMQTLSGDDRFGNTLVAFGAPFQDHAARQLMAQFPGFIQLQTGLSDGEHPLGVEASWQELAKRDLAAVEDHNFWHQDERQLNPYRWGVPGQAVLDQAKALRKRLDEQRDKVLPRYAGRLLLVLGKAEFTPDGYEVGSEGLVYLNAREAGDGRVTRDSAMLPGVPTWQIDCEHGSLPDHGDSFQGYLELLEHGTTRELPSVALVSALGELAAPVIERSRPSRERLPATPPVQPYRLRLLDLEGPPPDYAGAEARLTIRVVNGDLAFVRAPLLLGHYSSASLSGAEYAVDCLIGGTMARSLSLGQYPDQPGTHQIFANTSANRENPLQAPRPERAVVVGLGEESVLSASELMLSVRLAVLALAQRLMEEGSESLRFEVAATLLGSGGANV
;
A
#
# COMPACT_ATOMS: atom_id res chain seq x y z
N MET A 1 -46.03 5.33 -14.84
CA MET A 1 -44.68 4.73 -14.92
C MET A 1 -44.02 5.27 -16.18
N PRO A 2 -43.13 6.27 -16.11
CA PRO A 2 -42.33 6.63 -17.26
C PRO A 2 -41.38 5.46 -17.56
N ARG A 3 -41.28 5.03 -18.82
CA ARG A 3 -40.28 4.05 -19.26
C ARG A 3 -38.90 4.68 -19.06
N GLU A 4 -38.11 4.17 -18.11
CA GLU A 4 -36.68 4.48 -18.03
C GLU A 4 -36.05 4.18 -19.39
N SER A 5 -35.33 5.16 -19.95
CA SER A 5 -34.54 4.96 -21.16
C SER A 5 -33.46 3.92 -20.85
N LYS A 6 -33.54 2.74 -21.47
CA LYS A 6 -32.54 1.69 -21.29
C LYS A 6 -31.19 2.18 -21.80
N GLN A 7 -30.18 2.15 -20.94
CA GLN A 7 -28.83 2.59 -21.26
C GLN A 7 -28.16 1.52 -22.17
N THR A 8 -27.57 1.96 -23.29
CA THR A 8 -26.88 1.07 -24.25
C THR A 8 -25.41 1.49 -24.33
N ILE A 9 -24.50 0.50 -24.36
CA ILE A 9 -23.07 0.72 -24.55
C ILE A 9 -22.67 0.16 -25.92
N VAL A 10 -21.94 0.95 -26.70
CA VAL A 10 -21.49 0.57 -28.05
C VAL A 10 -20.00 0.22 -28.02
N PHE A 11 -19.65 -0.97 -28.49
CA PHE A 11 -18.28 -1.45 -28.62
C PHE A 11 -17.87 -1.53 -30.09
N VAL A 12 -16.69 -1.04 -30.43
CA VAL A 12 -16.15 -1.07 -31.80
C VAL A 12 -15.02 -2.10 -31.86
N VAL A 13 -15.27 -3.25 -32.47
CA VAL A 13 -14.38 -4.41 -32.46
C VAL A 13 -13.72 -4.63 -33.83
N PRO A 14 -12.36 -4.69 -33.91
CA PRO A 14 -11.66 -5.04 -35.13
C PRO A 14 -11.64 -6.55 -35.36
N GLY A 15 -11.92 -6.99 -36.58
CA GLY A 15 -11.84 -8.40 -36.96
C GLY A 15 -12.97 -8.81 -37.91
N ASP A 16 -13.29 -10.10 -37.91
CA ASP A 16 -14.32 -10.68 -38.77
C ASP A 16 -15.62 -10.89 -37.98
N ARG A 17 -16.66 -10.14 -38.31
CA ARG A 17 -17.99 -10.27 -37.71
C ARG A 17 -18.70 -11.52 -38.17
N HIS A 18 -19.38 -12.15 -37.23
CA HIS A 18 -20.24 -13.30 -37.44
C HIS A 18 -21.70 -12.87 -37.20
N GLU A 19 -22.51 -12.73 -38.25
CA GLU A 19 -23.93 -12.34 -38.12
C GLU A 19 -24.78 -13.49 -37.53
N ALA A 20 -25.61 -13.14 -36.54
CA ALA A 20 -26.51 -14.08 -35.87
C ALA A 20 -27.67 -14.50 -36.80
N GLY A 21 -27.64 -15.76 -37.28
CA GLY A 21 -28.75 -16.34 -38.06
C GLY A 21 -28.38 -17.50 -39.02
N ALA A 22 -27.10 -17.72 -39.33
CA ALA A 22 -26.68 -18.76 -40.27
C ALA A 22 -26.46 -20.14 -39.62
N THR A 23 -27.51 -20.79 -39.12
CA THR A 23 -27.45 -22.23 -38.80
C THR A 23 -27.44 -23.06 -40.08
N ARG A 24 -26.25 -23.36 -40.64
CA ARG A 24 -26.01 -24.48 -41.58
C ARG A 24 -24.50 -24.62 -41.93
N GLY A 25 -23.69 -25.00 -40.95
CA GLY A 25 -22.29 -25.39 -41.19
C GLY A 25 -21.70 -26.09 -39.98
N ALA A 26 -21.38 -27.38 -40.10
CA ALA A 26 -20.96 -28.24 -39.00
C ALA A 26 -19.62 -27.84 -38.32
N GLY A 27 -18.91 -26.83 -38.82
CA GLY A 27 -17.65 -26.32 -38.24
C GLY A 27 -17.74 -25.00 -37.45
N ALA A 28 -18.83 -24.22 -37.58
CA ALA A 28 -18.94 -22.88 -36.98
C ALA A 28 -19.52 -22.86 -35.55
N VAL A 29 -20.11 -23.97 -35.11
CA VAL A 29 -20.87 -24.06 -33.85
C VAL A 29 -19.97 -24.08 -32.60
N GLY A 30 -18.69 -24.40 -32.74
CA GLY A 30 -17.78 -24.57 -31.60
C GLY A 30 -17.03 -23.32 -31.14
N GLU A 31 -16.80 -22.35 -32.02
CA GLU A 31 -15.87 -21.25 -31.73
C GLU A 31 -16.51 -20.04 -31.03
N PHE A 32 -17.78 -19.77 -31.31
CA PHE A 32 -18.57 -18.70 -30.69
C PHE A 32 -19.50 -19.23 -29.59
N ALA A 33 -19.26 -20.45 -29.10
CA ALA A 33 -20.01 -21.02 -28.00
C ALA A 33 -19.66 -20.29 -26.69
N VAL A 34 -20.69 -19.83 -25.97
CA VAL A 34 -20.52 -19.35 -24.59
C VAL A 34 -20.58 -20.57 -23.69
N ALA A 35 -19.44 -20.92 -23.08
CA ALA A 35 -19.34 -22.16 -22.32
C ALA A 35 -20.35 -22.16 -21.18
N GLY A 36 -21.23 -23.18 -21.16
CA GLY A 36 -22.20 -23.46 -20.10
C GLY A 36 -23.35 -22.46 -19.91
N LEU A 37 -23.54 -21.49 -20.82
CA LEU A 37 -24.56 -20.44 -20.69
C LEU A 37 -25.61 -20.53 -21.80
N ASP A 38 -26.87 -20.74 -21.40
CA ASP A 38 -28.01 -20.87 -22.30
C ASP A 38 -28.51 -19.49 -22.76
N GLY A 39 -28.61 -19.27 -24.07
CA GLY A 39 -28.92 -17.94 -24.59
C GLY A 39 -28.76 -17.81 -26.10
N GLN A 40 -28.82 -16.57 -26.58
CA GLN A 40 -28.63 -16.23 -27.98
C GLN A 40 -27.42 -15.30 -28.11
N VAL A 41 -26.50 -15.64 -29.03
CA VAL A 41 -25.46 -14.70 -29.48
C VAL A 41 -26.17 -13.58 -30.25
N VAL A 42 -26.11 -12.36 -29.72
CA VAL A 42 -26.69 -11.16 -30.35
C VAL A 42 -25.78 -10.70 -31.48
N ASP A 43 -24.47 -10.67 -31.20
CA ASP A 43 -23.43 -10.31 -32.16
C ASP A 43 -22.07 -10.86 -31.71
N ALA A 44 -21.19 -11.20 -32.63
CA ALA A 44 -19.88 -11.73 -32.31
C ALA A 44 -18.84 -11.36 -33.38
N VAL A 45 -17.61 -11.11 -32.94
CA VAL A 45 -16.47 -10.78 -33.80
C VAL A 45 -15.29 -11.63 -33.38
N ARG A 46 -14.70 -12.35 -34.35
CA ARG A 46 -13.37 -12.93 -34.18
C ARG A 46 -12.37 -11.79 -34.26
N VAL A 47 -11.68 -11.54 -33.16
CA VAL A 47 -10.81 -10.38 -33.02
C VAL A 47 -9.50 -10.63 -33.75
N GLY A 48 -9.11 -9.70 -34.61
CA GLY A 48 -7.91 -9.85 -35.45
C GLY A 48 -7.57 -8.58 -36.20
N GLN A 49 -6.31 -8.46 -36.63
CA GLN A 49 -5.88 -7.31 -37.46
C GLN A 49 -6.36 -7.49 -38.90
N ARG A 50 -7.19 -6.56 -39.38
CA ARG A 50 -7.58 -6.48 -40.80
C ARG A 50 -6.48 -5.79 -41.63
N ARG A 51 -6.20 -6.31 -42.82
CA ARG A 51 -5.18 -5.77 -43.73
C ARG A 51 -5.59 -4.49 -44.48
N ASP A 52 -6.89 -4.16 -44.54
CA ASP A 52 -7.45 -3.11 -45.42
C ASP A 52 -8.15 -1.93 -44.71
N GLY A 53 -7.75 -1.56 -43.49
CA GLY A 53 -8.13 -0.26 -42.89
C GLY A 53 -9.64 0.03 -42.69
N GLY A 54 -10.53 -0.95 -42.82
CA GLY A 54 -11.97 -0.77 -42.66
C GLY A 54 -12.38 -0.51 -41.20
N ALA A 55 -13.40 0.34 -41.00
CA ALA A 55 -13.97 0.66 -39.68
C ALA A 55 -14.39 -0.63 -38.94
N GLY A 56 -14.07 -0.69 -37.63
CA GLY A 56 -14.41 -1.82 -36.78
C GLY A 56 -15.92 -2.08 -36.72
N HIS A 57 -16.31 -3.29 -36.36
CA HIS A 57 -17.71 -3.67 -36.24
C HIS A 57 -18.31 -3.09 -34.96
N ARG A 58 -19.45 -2.41 -35.07
CA ARG A 58 -20.18 -1.81 -33.96
C ARG A 58 -21.12 -2.83 -33.35
N LEU A 59 -20.88 -3.15 -32.09
CA LEU A 59 -21.63 -4.10 -31.28
C LEU A 59 -22.33 -3.34 -30.16
N GLU A 60 -23.65 -3.44 -30.08
CA GLU A 60 -24.45 -2.74 -29.07
C GLU A 60 -24.84 -3.72 -27.94
N ALA A 61 -24.55 -3.34 -26.70
CA ALA A 61 -24.93 -4.08 -25.50
C ALA A 61 -25.94 -3.27 -24.68
N VAL A 62 -27.13 -3.82 -24.46
CA VAL A 62 -28.16 -3.20 -23.63
C VAL A 62 -27.92 -3.55 -22.16
N VAL A 63 -27.68 -2.53 -21.34
CA VAL A 63 -27.45 -2.71 -19.89
C VAL A 63 -28.67 -3.36 -19.22
N GLY A 64 -28.44 -4.40 -18.43
CA GLY A 64 -29.48 -5.17 -17.75
C GLY A 64 -30.12 -6.31 -18.57
N GLU A 65 -29.84 -6.40 -19.87
CA GLU A 65 -30.35 -7.45 -20.76
C GLU A 65 -29.23 -8.30 -21.37
N ASP A 66 -28.16 -7.66 -21.83
CA ASP A 66 -27.04 -8.30 -22.52
C ASP A 66 -25.80 -8.41 -21.61
N VAL A 67 -24.93 -9.37 -21.91
CA VAL A 67 -23.61 -9.54 -21.29
C VAL A 67 -22.52 -9.49 -22.36
N VAL A 68 -21.35 -8.98 -21.98
CA VAL A 68 -20.18 -8.92 -22.86
C VAL A 68 -19.28 -10.11 -22.55
N VAL A 69 -18.93 -10.89 -23.56
CA VAL A 69 -18.06 -12.05 -23.39
C VAL A 69 -16.75 -11.85 -24.17
N LEU A 70 -15.64 -12.00 -23.46
CA LEU A 70 -14.27 -11.87 -23.96
C LEU A 70 -13.59 -13.24 -23.91
N GLN A 71 -13.16 -13.79 -25.05
CA GLN A 71 -12.38 -15.01 -25.10
C GLN A 71 -10.90 -14.69 -25.32
N ILE A 72 -10.07 -15.10 -24.36
CA ILE A 72 -8.63 -14.84 -24.39
C ILE A 72 -7.90 -16.05 -25.01
N GLU A 73 -6.91 -15.79 -25.84
CA GLU A 73 -6.08 -16.85 -26.43
C GLU A 73 -5.28 -17.58 -25.33
N GLY A 74 -5.48 -18.90 -25.19
CA GLY A 74 -4.84 -19.69 -24.13
C GLY A 74 -5.34 -19.40 -22.70
N GLY A 75 -6.42 -18.63 -22.54
CA GLY A 75 -6.96 -18.18 -21.27
C GLY A 75 -8.48 -18.43 -21.07
N PRO A 76 -9.11 -17.83 -20.05
CA PRO A 76 -10.52 -17.96 -19.72
C PRO A 76 -11.38 -17.22 -20.74
N GLN A 77 -12.65 -17.62 -20.76
CA GLN A 77 -13.73 -16.82 -21.29
C GLN A 77 -14.29 -15.97 -20.15
N LEU A 78 -14.14 -14.64 -20.23
CA LEU A 78 -14.68 -13.68 -19.26
C LEU A 78 -16.08 -13.28 -19.67
N ILE A 79 -17.02 -13.40 -18.74
CA ILE A 79 -18.42 -13.04 -18.94
C ILE A 79 -18.68 -11.86 -18.01
N LEU A 80 -18.87 -10.68 -18.58
CA LEU A 80 -18.86 -9.41 -17.88
C LEU A 80 -20.15 -8.63 -18.10
N HIS A 81 -20.54 -7.86 -17.09
CA HIS A 81 -21.54 -6.81 -17.24
C HIS A 81 -21.05 -5.76 -18.25
N PRO A 82 -21.92 -5.20 -19.11
CA PRO A 82 -21.50 -4.20 -20.10
C PRO A 82 -20.72 -3.02 -19.49
N GLU A 83 -21.09 -2.52 -18.31
CA GLU A 83 -20.34 -1.48 -17.60
C GLU A 83 -18.97 -1.95 -17.06
N ASN A 84 -18.86 -3.21 -16.63
CA ASN A 84 -17.60 -3.76 -16.13
C ASN A 84 -16.64 -4.04 -17.30
N ALA A 85 -17.16 -4.53 -18.43
CA ALA A 85 -16.42 -4.63 -19.68
C ALA A 85 -16.00 -3.25 -20.20
N ARG A 86 -16.89 -2.25 -20.12
CA ARG A 86 -16.56 -0.86 -20.44
C ARG A 86 -15.44 -0.32 -19.56
N ALA A 87 -15.52 -0.50 -18.25
CA ALA A 87 -14.46 -0.07 -17.33
C ALA A 87 -13.13 -0.81 -17.59
N LEU A 88 -13.17 -2.12 -17.85
CA LEU A 88 -11.99 -2.90 -18.20
C LEU A 88 -11.35 -2.38 -19.49
N LEU A 89 -12.13 -2.17 -20.54
CA LEU A 89 -11.63 -1.75 -21.84
C LEU A 89 -11.23 -0.27 -21.86
N LEU A 90 -11.86 0.59 -21.05
CA LEU A 90 -11.41 1.97 -20.83
C LEU A 90 -10.02 2.01 -20.20
N ALA A 91 -9.76 1.13 -19.23
CA ALA A 91 -8.42 0.97 -18.64
C ALA A 91 -7.38 0.41 -19.65
N GLN A 92 -7.82 -0.07 -20.81
CA GLN A 92 -6.94 -0.54 -21.90
C GLN A 92 -6.87 0.45 -23.06
N SER A 93 -7.88 1.31 -23.22
CA SER A 93 -7.98 2.28 -24.32
C SER A 93 -7.00 3.43 -24.20
N GLU A 94 -6.43 3.67 -23.01
CA GLU A 94 -5.25 4.54 -22.86
C GLU A 94 -4.03 4.07 -23.70
N GLN A 95 -4.06 2.84 -24.28
CA GLN A 95 -3.00 2.31 -25.16
C GLN A 95 -3.35 2.23 -26.66
N THR A 96 -4.52 2.67 -27.13
CA THR A 96 -4.89 2.58 -28.55
C THR A 96 -5.20 3.94 -29.18
N ARG A 97 -4.16 4.76 -29.41
CA ARG A 97 -4.21 5.91 -30.34
C ARG A 97 -3.25 5.77 -31.53
N GLY A 98 -3.19 4.57 -32.11
CA GLY A 98 -2.50 4.35 -33.38
C GLY A 98 -3.35 3.49 -34.31
N GLY A 99 -4.17 4.13 -35.15
CA GLY A 99 -4.70 3.53 -36.38
C GLY A 99 -6.23 3.51 -36.53
N GLY A 100 -6.77 4.44 -37.32
CA GLY A 100 -7.87 4.26 -38.28
C GLY A 100 -9.29 3.89 -37.80
N GLY A 101 -10.23 4.84 -37.93
CA GLY A 101 -11.68 4.64 -38.05
C GLY A 101 -12.51 5.36 -36.97
N ASP A 102 -13.32 6.37 -37.38
CA ASP A 102 -14.24 7.17 -36.55
C ASP A 102 -15.12 6.31 -35.62
N ALA A 103 -14.80 6.31 -34.33
CA ALA A 103 -15.76 5.96 -33.28
C ALA A 103 -16.37 7.27 -32.77
N ALA A 104 -17.70 7.41 -32.81
CA ALA A 104 -18.35 8.65 -32.38
C ALA A 104 -18.31 8.81 -30.85
N ALA A 105 -18.54 10.04 -30.36
CA ALA A 105 -18.61 10.33 -28.93
C ALA A 105 -19.61 9.39 -28.21
N GLY A 106 -19.12 8.55 -27.30
CA GLY A 106 -19.91 7.55 -26.57
C GLY A 106 -19.62 6.08 -26.93
N GLU A 107 -18.74 5.81 -27.88
CA GLU A 107 -18.38 4.45 -28.34
C GLU A 107 -17.02 4.00 -27.84
N LEU A 108 -16.89 2.70 -27.54
CA LEU A 108 -15.67 2.14 -26.93
C LEU A 108 -14.94 1.18 -27.85
N ARG A 109 -13.71 1.52 -28.23
CA ARG A 109 -12.88 0.68 -29.07
C ARG A 109 -12.31 -0.51 -28.30
N VAL A 110 -12.37 -1.69 -28.92
CA VAL A 110 -11.84 -2.93 -28.34
C VAL A 110 -10.47 -3.23 -28.95
N PRO A 111 -9.40 -3.31 -28.15
CA PRO A 111 -8.06 -3.64 -28.66
C PRO A 111 -7.93 -5.15 -28.95
N VAL A 112 -7.07 -5.49 -29.91
CA VAL A 112 -6.71 -6.90 -30.23
C VAL A 112 -5.81 -7.51 -29.15
N GLU A 113 -4.94 -6.69 -28.54
CA GLU A 113 -4.08 -7.08 -27.43
C GLU A 113 -4.43 -6.24 -26.19
N LEU A 114 -4.68 -6.89 -25.07
CA LEU A 114 -4.80 -6.25 -23.75
C LEU A 114 -3.40 -6.25 -23.09
N ARG A 115 -3.03 -5.13 -22.45
CA ARG A 115 -1.70 -4.86 -21.87
C ARG A 115 -1.84 -4.07 -20.57
N TRP A 116 -1.14 -4.51 -19.51
CA TRP A 116 -1.17 -3.85 -18.19
C TRP A 116 0.24 -3.52 -17.73
N ARG A 117 0.48 -2.27 -17.30
CA ARG A 117 1.81 -1.78 -16.89
C ARG A 117 2.13 -2.22 -15.45
N GLY A 118 3.34 -2.77 -15.23
CA GLY A 118 3.83 -3.18 -13.90
C GLY A 118 4.61 -4.51 -13.86
N LEU A 119 4.39 -5.41 -14.82
CA LEU A 119 5.02 -6.74 -14.84
C LEU A 119 6.49 -6.75 -15.29
N GLU A 120 6.96 -5.72 -15.99
CA GLU A 120 8.34 -5.69 -16.52
C GLU A 120 9.41 -5.48 -15.44
N GLN A 121 9.06 -4.87 -14.28
CA GLN A 121 10.00 -4.66 -13.16
C GLN A 121 10.12 -5.87 -12.23
N ALA A 122 9.12 -6.76 -12.18
CA ALA A 122 9.20 -7.98 -11.37
C ALA A 122 10.02 -9.09 -12.06
N ALA A 123 10.00 -9.14 -13.39
CA ALA A 123 10.71 -10.15 -14.18
C ALA A 123 12.24 -9.99 -14.17
N THR A 124 12.78 -8.81 -13.83
CA THR A 124 14.23 -8.56 -13.76
C THR A 124 14.87 -9.04 -12.45
N SER A 125 14.08 -9.50 -11.47
CA SER A 125 14.58 -10.00 -10.18
C SER A 125 14.79 -11.52 -10.13
N ALA A 126 14.25 -12.26 -11.10
CA ALA A 126 14.48 -13.70 -11.23
C ALA A 126 15.80 -13.93 -11.99
N ARG A 127 16.79 -14.55 -11.33
CA ARG A 127 18.07 -14.88 -11.95
C ARG A 127 17.87 -15.81 -13.15
N GLY A 128 18.12 -15.27 -14.35
CA GLY A 128 18.49 -16.03 -15.54
C GLY A 128 17.34 -16.74 -16.26
N ALA A 129 16.51 -16.00 -16.98
CA ALA A 129 15.65 -16.56 -18.04
C ALA A 129 15.72 -15.69 -19.31
N SER A 130 15.75 -16.35 -20.46
CA SER A 130 15.97 -15.81 -21.80
C SER A 130 14.95 -14.75 -22.24
N ARG A 131 15.43 -13.72 -22.94
CA ARG A 131 14.65 -12.71 -23.66
C ARG A 131 13.62 -13.35 -24.61
N GLY A 132 12.33 -13.35 -24.25
CA GLY A 132 11.24 -13.66 -25.16
C GLY A 132 9.86 -13.77 -24.51
N PHE A 133 8.97 -12.83 -24.84
CA PHE A 133 7.50 -13.02 -24.86
C PHE A 133 6.73 -13.10 -23.51
N LEU A 134 6.92 -12.16 -22.58
CA LEU A 134 6.12 -12.06 -21.34
C LEU A 134 5.47 -10.67 -21.22
N GLY A 135 4.13 -10.60 -21.32
CA GLY A 135 3.36 -9.37 -21.02
C GLY A 135 2.15 -9.02 -21.91
N LYS A 136 1.88 -9.77 -22.99
CA LYS A 136 0.77 -9.50 -23.93
C LYS A 136 -0.35 -10.51 -23.81
N VAL A 137 -1.60 -10.06 -23.70
CA VAL A 137 -2.79 -10.93 -23.70
C VAL A 137 -3.58 -10.70 -24.97
N VAL A 138 -3.70 -11.72 -25.82
CA VAL A 138 -4.40 -11.61 -27.10
C VAL A 138 -5.88 -11.93 -26.90
N LEU A 139 -6.75 -11.00 -27.32
CA LEU A 139 -8.20 -11.22 -27.38
C LEU A 139 -8.51 -11.98 -28.67
N LYS A 140 -9.17 -13.14 -28.56
CA LYS A 140 -9.51 -14.01 -29.67
C LYS A 140 -10.93 -13.77 -30.18
N VAL A 141 -11.90 -13.60 -29.28
CA VAL A 141 -13.31 -13.37 -29.62
C VAL A 141 -13.89 -12.31 -28.70
N PHE A 142 -14.70 -11.41 -29.26
CA PHE A 142 -15.54 -10.46 -28.54
C PHE A 142 -16.99 -10.67 -28.98
N GLN A 143 -17.91 -10.85 -28.03
CA GLN A 143 -19.30 -11.12 -28.37
C GLN A 143 -20.27 -10.48 -27.37
N ILE A 144 -21.42 -10.06 -27.89
CA ILE A 144 -22.59 -9.68 -27.09
C ILE A 144 -23.50 -10.88 -27.04
N PHE A 145 -23.77 -11.34 -25.82
CA PHE A 145 -24.60 -12.51 -25.59
C PHE A 145 -25.82 -12.09 -24.78
N ARG A 146 -27.00 -12.60 -25.17
CA ARG A 146 -28.24 -12.43 -24.42
C ARG A 146 -28.57 -13.75 -23.73
N PRO A 147 -28.35 -13.86 -22.42
CA PRO A 147 -28.74 -15.04 -21.67
C PRO A 147 -30.26 -15.24 -21.78
N LYS A 148 -30.74 -16.48 -21.89
CA LYS A 148 -32.18 -16.75 -21.72
C LYS A 148 -32.55 -16.29 -20.32
N ALA A 149 -33.41 -15.28 -20.22
CA ALA A 149 -33.79 -14.70 -18.94
C ALA A 149 -34.30 -15.79 -17.98
N ALA A 150 -33.52 -16.12 -16.96
CA ALA A 150 -34.05 -16.81 -15.80
C ALA A 150 -35.05 -15.84 -15.15
N LYS A 151 -36.35 -16.19 -15.16
CA LYS A 151 -37.38 -15.49 -14.37
C LYS A 151 -37.20 -15.75 -12.86
N LEU A 152 -35.97 -15.83 -12.37
CA LEU A 152 -35.66 -16.04 -10.97
C LEU A 152 -35.02 -14.76 -10.44
N ALA A 153 -35.62 -14.19 -9.38
CA ALA A 153 -35.01 -13.12 -8.61
C ALA A 153 -33.66 -13.59 -8.03
N GLY A 154 -32.69 -12.71 -7.86
CA GLY A 154 -31.32 -13.07 -7.42
C GLY A 154 -31.25 -13.97 -6.18
N GLN A 155 -32.21 -13.87 -5.25
CA GLN A 155 -32.32 -14.77 -4.09
C GLN A 155 -32.56 -16.24 -4.45
N LYS A 156 -33.34 -16.53 -5.49
CA LYS A 156 -33.59 -17.93 -5.91
C LYS A 156 -32.38 -18.56 -6.59
N LEU A 157 -31.47 -17.74 -7.10
CA LEU A 157 -30.27 -18.20 -7.78
C LEU A 157 -29.16 -18.54 -6.78
N VAL A 158 -29.02 -17.74 -5.72
CA VAL A 158 -28.22 -18.08 -4.53
C VAL A 158 -28.68 -19.42 -3.95
N GLN A 159 -30.01 -19.61 -3.80
CA GLN A 159 -30.58 -20.89 -3.35
C GLN A 159 -30.26 -22.06 -4.28
N LYS A 160 -30.17 -21.84 -5.60
CA LYS A 160 -29.82 -22.90 -6.58
C LYS A 160 -28.35 -23.30 -6.51
N ILE A 161 -27.44 -22.36 -6.23
CA ILE A 161 -26.02 -22.64 -6.00
C ILE A 161 -25.82 -23.35 -4.67
N ASP A 162 -26.36 -22.78 -3.58
CA ASP A 162 -26.18 -23.33 -2.25
C ASP A 162 -26.90 -24.68 -2.10
N GLY A 163 -28.00 -24.90 -2.82
CA GLY A 163 -28.72 -26.18 -2.87
C GLY A 163 -28.00 -27.32 -3.59
N GLN A 164 -26.75 -27.14 -4.02
CA GLN A 164 -25.90 -28.25 -4.49
C GLN A 164 -25.34 -29.10 -3.37
N VAL A 165 -25.34 -28.57 -2.16
CA VAL A 165 -25.00 -29.28 -0.94
C VAL A 165 -26.22 -29.31 -0.03
N GLU A 166 -26.43 -30.44 0.61
CA GLU A 166 -27.41 -30.52 1.68
C GLU A 166 -26.72 -30.05 2.97
N GLU A 167 -27.13 -28.90 3.51
CA GLU A 167 -26.45 -28.32 4.65
C GLU A 167 -26.50 -29.25 5.88
N GLY A 168 -25.34 -29.59 6.42
CA GLY A 168 -25.27 -30.45 7.60
C GLY A 168 -23.89 -31.02 7.87
N VAL A 169 -23.83 -31.83 8.92
CA VAL A 169 -22.62 -32.55 9.31
C VAL A 169 -22.77 -34.02 8.94
N TYR A 170 -21.73 -34.58 8.31
CA TYR A 170 -21.74 -35.92 7.73
C TYR A 170 -20.56 -36.73 8.24
N ALA A 171 -20.78 -38.00 8.58
CA ALA A 171 -19.70 -38.92 8.94
C ALA A 171 -18.97 -39.40 7.67
N LEU A 172 -17.65 -39.30 7.66
CA LEU A 172 -16.84 -39.72 6.51
C LEU A 172 -16.54 -41.22 6.55
N GLN A 173 -16.37 -41.81 5.37
CA GLN A 173 -15.95 -43.20 5.23
C GLN A 173 -14.47 -43.27 4.88
N ARG A 174 -13.79 -44.29 5.42
CA ARG A 174 -12.35 -44.48 5.22
C ARG A 174 -11.97 -44.70 3.75
N ASP A 175 -12.75 -45.53 3.06
CA ASP A 175 -12.36 -46.03 1.73
C ASP A 175 -12.85 -45.16 0.57
N LYS A 176 -13.85 -44.30 0.80
CA LYS A 176 -14.45 -43.46 -0.25
C LYS A 176 -15.00 -42.15 0.28
N LEU A 177 -14.94 -41.12 -0.55
CA LEU A 177 -15.57 -39.84 -0.32
C LEU A 177 -16.40 -39.45 -1.55
N THR A 178 -17.73 -39.51 -1.40
CA THR A 178 -18.72 -39.19 -2.44
C THR A 178 -19.65 -38.08 -1.94
N PRO A 179 -20.35 -37.34 -2.83
CA PRO A 179 -21.35 -36.37 -2.42
C PRO A 179 -22.41 -36.97 -1.48
N PHE A 180 -22.93 -36.16 -0.56
CA PHE A 180 -23.86 -36.61 0.47
C PHE A 180 -25.33 -36.40 0.09
N GLY A 181 -26.19 -37.32 0.51
CA GLY A 181 -27.65 -37.17 0.54
C GLY A 181 -28.16 -36.79 1.94
N ALA A 182 -29.39 -36.26 2.00
CA ALA A 182 -30.02 -35.81 3.25
C ALA A 182 -30.16 -36.93 4.30
N GLU A 183 -30.31 -38.18 3.87
CA GLU A 183 -30.40 -39.36 4.73
C GLU A 183 -29.09 -39.69 5.47
N GLN A 184 -27.96 -39.14 5.01
CA GLN A 184 -26.65 -39.34 5.61
C GLN A 184 -26.30 -38.27 6.66
N ARG A 185 -27.14 -37.22 6.76
CA ARG A 185 -26.95 -36.10 7.68
C ARG A 185 -27.01 -36.60 9.13
N ARG A 186 -26.13 -36.05 9.96
CA ARG A 186 -26.07 -36.34 11.40
C ARG A 186 -26.55 -35.13 12.18
N ASP A 187 -27.53 -35.35 13.07
CA ASP A 187 -27.97 -34.32 14.02
C ASP A 187 -26.92 -34.05 15.09
N LYS A 188 -26.13 -35.07 15.44
CA LYS A 188 -25.00 -34.97 16.38
C LYS A 188 -23.82 -35.79 15.90
N ILE A 189 -22.62 -35.25 16.10
CA ILE A 189 -21.37 -35.99 15.91
C ILE A 189 -21.06 -36.85 17.14
N GLU A 190 -20.43 -37.99 16.90
CA GLU A 190 -19.82 -38.81 17.95
C GLU A 190 -18.37 -38.40 18.15
N THR A 191 -17.86 -38.56 19.37
CA THR A 191 -16.49 -38.20 19.76
C THR A 191 -15.74 -39.40 20.33
N THR A 192 -14.41 -39.33 20.42
CA THR A 192 -13.59 -40.38 21.05
C THR A 192 -13.88 -40.48 22.54
N ALA A 193 -13.83 -41.68 23.12
CA ALA A 193 -14.15 -41.89 24.54
C ALA A 193 -13.14 -41.23 25.52
N GLU A 194 -11.85 -41.23 25.21
CA GLU A 194 -10.81 -40.76 26.14
C GLU A 194 -10.61 -39.23 26.16
N HIS A 195 -10.92 -38.55 25.05
CA HIS A 195 -10.61 -37.12 24.88
C HIS A 195 -11.72 -36.28 24.23
N HIS A 196 -12.90 -36.87 23.98
CA HIS A 196 -14.01 -36.22 23.29
C HIS A 196 -13.62 -35.52 21.96
N ARG A 197 -12.66 -36.10 21.23
CA ARG A 197 -12.13 -35.54 19.98
C ARG A 197 -12.94 -35.95 18.76
N ALA A 198 -12.98 -35.05 17.78
CA ALA A 198 -13.45 -35.31 16.42
C ALA A 198 -12.70 -34.44 15.40
N LEU A 199 -12.49 -34.98 14.20
CA LEU A 199 -11.96 -34.23 13.06
C LEU A 199 -13.11 -33.81 12.16
N VAL A 200 -13.14 -32.54 11.73
CA VAL A 200 -14.15 -32.03 10.78
C VAL A 200 -13.46 -31.36 9.59
N LEU A 201 -13.85 -31.77 8.39
CA LEU A 201 -13.41 -31.20 7.12
C LEU A 201 -14.41 -30.13 6.66
N ILE A 202 -13.91 -28.94 6.30
CA ILE A 202 -14.75 -27.80 5.89
C ILE A 202 -14.28 -27.28 4.53
N HIS A 203 -15.15 -27.39 3.52
CA HIS A 203 -14.84 -27.04 2.14
C HIS A 203 -14.91 -25.52 1.86
N GLY A 204 -14.46 -25.13 0.66
CA GLY A 204 -14.44 -23.75 0.17
C GLY A 204 -15.67 -23.33 -0.62
N THR A 205 -15.65 -22.08 -1.12
CA THR A 205 -16.74 -21.46 -1.91
C THR A 205 -17.03 -22.23 -3.19
N PHE A 206 -18.32 -22.36 -3.55
CA PHE A 206 -18.80 -23.07 -4.75
C PHE A 206 -18.34 -24.53 -4.83
N SER A 207 -18.10 -25.17 -3.69
CA SER A 207 -17.62 -26.55 -3.60
C SER A 207 -18.48 -27.39 -2.66
N SER A 208 -18.14 -28.67 -2.59
CA SER A 208 -18.61 -29.63 -1.59
C SER A 208 -17.42 -30.32 -0.95
N THR A 209 -17.63 -31.03 0.15
CA THR A 209 -16.57 -31.82 0.80
C THR A 209 -15.95 -32.82 -0.18
N ALA A 210 -16.78 -33.54 -0.95
CA ALA A 210 -16.29 -34.49 -1.93
C ALA A 210 -15.47 -33.81 -3.05
N GLY A 211 -15.92 -32.64 -3.51
CA GLY A 211 -15.21 -31.85 -4.53
C GLY A 211 -13.87 -31.31 -4.05
N THR A 212 -13.78 -30.86 -2.80
CA THR A 212 -12.55 -30.28 -2.22
C THR A 212 -11.55 -31.34 -1.78
N PHE A 213 -11.99 -32.35 -1.03
CA PHE A 213 -11.10 -33.29 -0.33
C PHE A 213 -10.98 -34.66 -1.01
N GLY A 214 -11.81 -34.99 -2.01
CA GLY A 214 -11.82 -36.31 -2.66
C GLY A 214 -10.49 -36.75 -3.25
N LYS A 215 -9.65 -35.79 -3.67
CA LYS A 215 -8.28 -36.07 -4.15
C LYS A 215 -7.35 -36.58 -3.05
N LEU A 216 -7.57 -36.22 -1.79
CA LEU A 216 -6.83 -36.77 -0.65
C LEU A 216 -7.12 -38.28 -0.49
N TRP A 217 -8.39 -38.69 -0.63
CA TRP A 217 -8.79 -40.10 -0.60
C TRP A 217 -8.25 -40.88 -1.79
N THR A 218 -8.28 -40.28 -2.98
CA THR A 218 -7.88 -40.98 -4.21
C THR A 218 -6.37 -41.12 -4.35
N HIS A 219 -5.61 -40.07 -4.02
CA HIS A 219 -4.16 -40.05 -4.24
C HIS A 219 -3.33 -40.42 -3.00
N HIS A 220 -3.89 -40.26 -1.79
CA HIS A 220 -3.18 -40.49 -0.53
C HIS A 220 -3.97 -41.35 0.46
N PRO A 221 -4.51 -42.52 0.06
CA PRO A 221 -5.39 -43.34 0.91
C PRO A 221 -4.72 -43.78 2.22
N GLY A 222 -3.40 -44.04 2.22
CA GLY A 222 -2.66 -44.37 3.45
C GLY A 222 -2.64 -43.23 4.47
N ARG A 223 -2.60 -41.97 4.00
CA ARG A 223 -2.65 -40.79 4.86
C ARG A 223 -4.05 -40.54 5.41
N VAL A 224 -5.09 -40.79 4.61
CA VAL A 224 -6.48 -40.83 5.10
C VAL A 224 -6.64 -41.91 6.16
N GLY A 225 -6.09 -43.10 5.94
CA GLY A 225 -6.04 -44.18 6.94
C GLY A 225 -5.53 -43.70 8.29
N ALA A 226 -4.39 -42.98 8.31
CA ALA A 226 -3.81 -42.43 9.52
C ALA A 226 -4.71 -41.41 10.24
N LEU A 227 -5.50 -40.60 9.52
CA LEU A 227 -6.49 -39.71 10.13
C LEU A 227 -7.57 -40.53 10.86
N PHE A 228 -8.13 -41.54 10.20
CA PHE A 228 -9.16 -42.40 10.81
C PHE A 228 -8.62 -43.17 12.01
N ASP A 229 -7.37 -43.66 11.98
CA ASP A 229 -6.74 -44.31 13.12
C ASP A 229 -6.57 -43.34 14.30
N HIS A 230 -6.06 -42.13 14.04
CA HIS A 230 -5.82 -41.13 15.08
C HIS A 230 -7.11 -40.65 15.76
N TYR A 231 -8.18 -40.46 14.97
CA TYR A 231 -9.47 -39.98 15.46
C TYR A 231 -10.47 -41.11 15.77
N GLN A 232 -10.04 -42.39 15.78
CA GLN A 232 -10.89 -43.56 16.08
C GLN A 232 -12.20 -43.57 15.28
N ASP A 233 -12.08 -43.36 13.96
CA ASP A 233 -13.19 -43.24 13.00
C ASP A 233 -14.15 -42.04 13.24
N LYS A 234 -13.83 -41.11 14.15
CA LYS A 234 -14.60 -39.88 14.41
C LYS A 234 -14.19 -38.74 13.48
N VAL A 235 -14.30 -39.00 12.18
CA VAL A 235 -13.98 -38.06 11.10
C VAL A 235 -15.27 -37.65 10.38
N TYR A 236 -15.50 -36.34 10.29
CA TYR A 236 -16.72 -35.74 9.76
C TYR A 236 -16.40 -34.67 8.72
N ALA A 237 -17.45 -34.20 8.05
CA ALA A 237 -17.41 -33.02 7.21
C ALA A 237 -18.61 -32.12 7.42
N LEU A 238 -18.40 -30.83 7.18
CA LEU A 238 -19.46 -29.81 7.13
C LEU A 238 -19.70 -29.44 5.66
N ASP A 239 -20.75 -30.00 5.07
CA ASP A 239 -21.29 -29.52 3.79
C ASP A 239 -22.25 -28.37 4.07
N HIS A 240 -22.03 -27.21 3.45
CA HIS A 240 -22.70 -25.97 3.84
C HIS A 240 -22.84 -24.97 2.68
N ALA A 241 -23.85 -24.10 2.76
CA ALA A 241 -24.04 -23.01 1.80
C ALA A 241 -22.89 -22.01 1.90
N THR A 242 -22.34 -21.65 0.73
CA THR A 242 -21.12 -20.83 0.62
C THR A 242 -21.32 -19.50 -0.10
N VAL A 243 -22.54 -19.20 -0.56
CA VAL A 243 -22.88 -17.92 -1.17
C VAL A 243 -23.83 -17.11 -0.30
N GLY A 244 -24.96 -17.71 0.06
CA GLY A 244 -26.02 -17.09 0.86
C GLY A 244 -25.72 -17.04 2.34
N ASN A 245 -25.22 -18.13 2.91
CA ASN A 245 -24.92 -18.20 4.34
C ASN A 245 -23.54 -17.66 4.65
N SER A 246 -23.43 -16.88 5.72
CA SER A 246 -22.18 -16.37 6.26
C SER A 246 -21.35 -17.47 6.95
N PRO A 247 -20.03 -17.31 7.11
CA PRO A 247 -19.22 -18.24 7.89
C PRO A 247 -19.68 -18.38 9.35
N ILE A 248 -20.39 -17.39 9.88
CA ILE A 248 -20.98 -17.41 11.24
C ILE A 248 -22.12 -18.44 11.31
N GLU A 249 -23.01 -18.44 10.33
CA GLU A 249 -24.12 -19.42 10.25
C GLU A 249 -23.61 -20.85 10.01
N ASN A 250 -22.56 -21.02 9.20
CA ASN A 250 -21.96 -22.35 9.03
C ASN A 250 -21.26 -22.84 10.31
N ALA A 251 -20.58 -21.94 11.03
CA ALA A 251 -19.98 -22.25 12.32
C ALA A 251 -21.05 -22.67 13.33
N PHE A 252 -22.18 -21.96 13.37
CA PHE A 252 -23.34 -22.32 14.18
C PHE A 252 -23.91 -23.70 13.84
N THR A 253 -23.99 -24.04 12.55
CA THR A 253 -24.43 -25.36 12.09
C THR A 253 -23.53 -26.48 12.65
N LEU A 254 -22.20 -26.31 12.58
CA LEU A 254 -21.27 -27.29 13.13
C LEU A 254 -21.32 -27.35 14.66
N ALA A 255 -21.33 -26.20 15.33
CA ALA A 255 -21.41 -26.13 16.79
C ALA A 255 -22.68 -26.79 17.34
N SER A 256 -23.80 -26.66 16.62
CA SER A 256 -25.09 -27.27 16.98
C SER A 256 -25.06 -28.80 16.93
N ALA A 257 -24.26 -29.38 16.04
CA ALA A 257 -24.08 -30.83 15.94
C ALA A 257 -23.08 -31.37 16.98
N CYS A 258 -22.35 -30.52 17.70
CA CYS A 258 -21.36 -30.95 18.67
C CYS A 258 -22.01 -31.28 20.04
N PRO A 259 -21.78 -32.48 20.61
CA PRO A 259 -22.16 -32.75 21.99
C PRO A 259 -21.34 -31.92 23.00
N PRO A 260 -21.77 -31.83 24.27
CA PRO A 260 -20.99 -31.15 25.30
C PRO A 260 -19.57 -31.72 25.45
N ASN A 261 -18.61 -30.85 25.77
CA ASN A 261 -17.18 -31.13 25.94
C ASN A 261 -16.44 -31.59 24.68
N THR A 262 -17.00 -31.36 23.49
CA THR A 262 -16.34 -31.71 22.23
C THR A 262 -15.02 -30.96 22.05
N ARG A 263 -13.98 -31.68 21.61
CA ARG A 263 -12.68 -31.17 21.19
C ARG A 263 -12.54 -31.31 19.67
N LEU A 264 -12.58 -30.20 18.95
CA LEU A 264 -12.54 -30.19 17.49
C LEU A 264 -11.11 -30.03 16.97
N SER A 265 -10.78 -30.88 16.00
CA SER A 265 -9.70 -30.61 15.04
C SER A 265 -10.34 -30.28 13.68
N LEU A 266 -9.86 -29.25 13.01
CA LEU A 266 -10.46 -28.76 11.77
C LEU A 266 -9.45 -28.82 10.63
N LEU A 267 -9.85 -29.41 9.50
CA LEU A 267 -9.15 -29.29 8.23
C LEU A 267 -10.00 -28.44 7.28
N THR A 268 -9.47 -27.30 6.87
CA THR A 268 -10.25 -26.33 6.10
C THR A 268 -9.58 -25.94 4.80
N HIS A 269 -10.38 -25.60 3.81
CA HIS A 269 -9.91 -25.07 2.53
C HIS A 269 -10.65 -23.78 2.18
N SER A 270 -9.92 -22.79 1.67
CA SER A 270 -10.49 -21.53 1.18
C SER A 270 -11.40 -20.85 2.23
N ARG A 271 -12.60 -20.39 1.84
CA ARG A 271 -13.58 -19.77 2.76
C ARG A 271 -13.93 -20.63 3.98
N GLY A 272 -13.85 -21.96 3.89
CA GLY A 272 -14.05 -22.85 5.03
C GLY A 272 -13.10 -22.53 6.20
N GLY A 273 -11.94 -21.95 5.92
CA GLY A 273 -11.03 -21.46 6.96
C GLY A 273 -11.60 -20.30 7.77
N LEU A 274 -12.46 -19.45 7.19
CA LEU A 274 -13.17 -18.40 7.94
C LEU A 274 -14.18 -18.99 8.92
N VAL A 275 -14.81 -20.12 8.58
CA VAL A 275 -15.71 -20.85 9.50
C VAL A 275 -14.92 -21.34 10.72
N ALA A 276 -13.72 -21.89 10.50
CA ALA A 276 -12.83 -22.29 11.59
C ALA A 276 -12.35 -21.09 12.43
N GLU A 277 -12.00 -19.96 11.82
CA GLU A 277 -11.61 -18.75 12.57
C GLU A 277 -12.75 -18.21 13.43
N VAL A 278 -13.99 -18.26 12.92
CA VAL A 278 -15.18 -17.89 13.70
C VAL A 278 -15.34 -18.81 14.92
N LEU A 279 -15.28 -20.13 14.73
CA LEU A 279 -15.39 -21.10 15.83
C LEU A 279 -14.31 -20.86 16.88
N VAL A 280 -13.05 -20.64 16.47
CA VAL A 280 -11.95 -20.41 17.41
C VAL A 280 -12.14 -19.11 18.19
N ARG A 281 -12.48 -18.00 17.50
CA ARG A 281 -12.65 -16.72 18.18
C ARG A 281 -13.88 -16.74 19.10
N ALA A 282 -15.00 -17.28 18.62
CA ALA A 282 -16.24 -17.36 19.40
C ALA A 282 -16.07 -18.26 20.63
N ALA A 283 -15.34 -19.39 20.53
CA ALA A 283 -15.03 -20.25 21.69
C ALA A 283 -14.08 -19.58 22.70
N GLY A 284 -13.33 -18.55 22.29
CA GLY A 284 -12.38 -17.82 23.13
C GLY A 284 -13.00 -16.67 23.93
N ILE A 285 -14.27 -16.35 23.72
CA ILE A 285 -14.97 -15.23 24.38
C ILE A 285 -16.23 -15.73 25.09
N LYS A 286 -16.66 -15.03 26.15
CA LYS A 286 -17.85 -15.40 26.94
C LYS A 286 -19.13 -14.73 26.46
N ARG A 287 -18.99 -13.54 25.89
CA ARG A 287 -20.07 -12.73 25.30
C ARG A 287 -19.46 -11.75 24.30
N LEU A 288 -20.28 -11.21 23.40
CA LEU A 288 -19.90 -10.08 22.57
C LEU A 288 -19.87 -8.80 23.42
N GLU A 289 -18.93 -7.91 23.11
CA GLU A 289 -18.85 -6.57 23.68
C GLU A 289 -19.47 -5.54 22.72
N ASP A 290 -19.83 -4.35 23.21
CA ASP A 290 -20.42 -3.27 22.40
C ASP A 290 -19.54 -2.92 21.18
N ALA A 291 -18.21 -3.01 21.33
CA ALA A 291 -17.26 -2.78 20.24
C ALA A 291 -17.30 -3.88 19.16
N ASP A 292 -17.60 -5.13 19.52
CA ASP A 292 -17.79 -6.22 18.56
C ASP A 292 -19.11 -6.04 17.82
N GLU A 293 -20.17 -5.66 18.52
CA GLU A 293 -21.49 -5.43 17.92
C GLU A 293 -21.50 -4.24 16.96
N ALA A 294 -20.80 -3.16 17.30
CA ALA A 294 -20.68 -1.96 16.47
C ALA A 294 -20.05 -2.23 15.08
N LEU A 295 -19.23 -3.28 14.94
CA LEU A 295 -18.64 -3.65 13.64
C LEU A 295 -19.67 -4.16 12.62
N PHE A 296 -20.82 -4.65 13.10
CA PHE A 296 -21.92 -5.13 12.27
C PHE A 296 -23.00 -4.07 12.06
N GLU A 297 -22.76 -2.82 12.47
CA GLU A 297 -23.66 -1.71 12.17
C GLU A 297 -23.48 -1.17 10.74
N PRO A 298 -24.55 -0.71 10.07
CA PRO A 298 -24.47 -0.21 8.69
C PRO A 298 -23.47 0.94 8.49
N ASP A 299 -23.31 1.79 9.50
CA ASP A 299 -22.44 2.98 9.46
C ASP A 299 -20.94 2.63 9.51
N ALA A 300 -20.60 1.38 9.85
CA ALA A 300 -19.22 0.88 9.94
C ALA A 300 -18.65 0.34 8.59
N LEU A 301 -19.40 0.47 7.49
CA LEU A 301 -19.10 -0.07 6.15
C LEU A 301 -18.69 1.03 5.13
N PRO A 302 -17.42 1.50 5.14
CA PRO A 302 -16.98 2.63 4.31
C PRO A 302 -16.87 2.34 2.79
N LEU A 303 -16.91 1.07 2.37
CA LEU A 303 -16.70 0.66 0.97
C LEU A 303 -17.99 0.38 0.19
N VAL A 304 -19.14 0.41 0.85
CA VAL A 304 -20.43 0.12 0.23
C VAL A 304 -21.03 1.43 -0.25
N ASP A 305 -21.25 1.56 -1.55
CA ASP A 305 -21.99 2.69 -2.12
C ASP A 305 -23.49 2.52 -1.78
N LEU A 306 -23.87 3.09 -0.64
CA LEU A 306 -25.23 3.01 -0.11
C LEU A 306 -26.25 3.66 -1.06
N GLU A 307 -25.84 4.62 -1.89
CA GLU A 307 -26.71 5.27 -2.87
C GLU A 307 -26.94 4.37 -4.09
N ALA A 308 -25.89 3.67 -4.55
CA ALA A 308 -25.99 2.72 -5.67
C ALA A 308 -26.81 1.45 -5.36
N LEU A 309 -26.90 1.01 -4.10
CA LEU A 309 -27.69 -0.17 -3.69
C LEU A 309 -29.21 0.04 -3.74
N GLY A 310 -29.67 1.29 -3.80
CA GLY A 310 -31.08 1.65 -3.68
C GLY A 310 -31.70 1.28 -2.31
N ALA A 311 -32.95 1.70 -2.09
CA ALA A 311 -33.62 1.55 -0.80
C ALA A 311 -33.81 0.07 -0.37
N ASN A 312 -34.13 -0.81 -1.33
CA ASN A 312 -34.37 -2.23 -1.05
C ASN A 312 -33.07 -3.01 -0.79
N GLY A 313 -31.99 -2.71 -1.52
CA GLY A 313 -30.67 -3.31 -1.29
C GLY A 313 -30.10 -2.93 0.07
N ARG A 314 -30.22 -1.64 0.45
CA ARG A 314 -29.82 -1.16 1.78
C ARG A 314 -30.58 -1.89 2.90
N LYS A 315 -31.90 -2.03 2.77
CA LYS A 315 -32.73 -2.74 3.76
C LYS A 315 -32.34 -4.21 3.91
N ALA A 316 -32.08 -4.91 2.80
CA ALA A 316 -31.65 -6.30 2.82
C ALA A 316 -30.27 -6.48 3.46
N MET A 317 -29.33 -5.57 3.18
CA MET A 317 -28.01 -5.56 3.79
C MET A 317 -28.08 -5.36 5.31
N VAL A 318 -28.84 -4.37 5.77
CA VAL A 318 -29.02 -4.11 7.22
C VAL A 318 -29.63 -5.33 7.91
N ALA A 319 -30.63 -5.96 7.30
CA ALA A 319 -31.23 -7.17 7.85
C ALA A 319 -30.24 -8.34 7.92
N ALA A 320 -29.39 -8.51 6.91
CA ALA A 320 -28.37 -9.56 6.89
C ALA A 320 -27.29 -9.34 7.96
N LEU A 321 -26.86 -8.09 8.19
CA LEU A 321 -25.90 -7.76 9.24
C LEU A 321 -26.48 -8.00 10.65
N ASP A 322 -27.75 -7.61 10.87
CA ASP A 322 -28.45 -7.87 12.14
C ASP A 322 -28.60 -9.38 12.40
N ALA A 323 -28.92 -10.17 11.37
CA ALA A 323 -29.00 -11.63 11.47
C ALA A 323 -27.63 -12.25 11.80
N GLN A 324 -26.54 -11.78 11.17
CA GLN A 324 -25.18 -12.22 11.48
C GLN A 324 -24.80 -11.92 12.93
N ARG A 325 -25.08 -10.70 13.41
CA ARG A 325 -24.82 -10.29 14.80
C ARG A 325 -25.54 -11.20 15.79
N LYS A 326 -26.83 -11.46 15.57
CA LYS A 326 -27.64 -12.34 16.43
C LYS A 326 -27.11 -13.78 16.44
N THR A 327 -26.85 -14.34 15.26
CA THR A 327 -26.31 -15.71 15.13
C THR A 327 -24.94 -15.83 15.79
N LEU A 328 -24.11 -14.79 15.71
CA LEU A 328 -22.81 -14.77 16.37
C LEU A 328 -22.96 -14.78 17.90
N ALA A 329 -23.90 -14.03 18.45
CA ALA A 329 -24.18 -14.03 19.89
C ALA A 329 -24.67 -15.42 20.35
N GLU A 330 -25.58 -16.04 19.62
CA GLU A 330 -26.07 -17.39 19.88
C GLU A 330 -24.97 -18.45 19.76
N LEU A 331 -24.06 -18.30 18.79
CA LEU A 331 -22.90 -19.16 18.63
C LEU A 331 -21.97 -19.10 19.84
N VAL A 332 -21.65 -17.89 20.32
CA VAL A 332 -20.81 -17.69 21.52
C VAL A 332 -21.44 -18.38 22.74
N GLU A 333 -22.74 -18.18 22.96
CA GLU A 333 -23.46 -18.82 24.05
C GLU A 333 -23.46 -20.35 23.92
N LEU A 334 -23.70 -20.88 22.71
CA LEU A 334 -23.71 -22.31 22.44
C LEU A 334 -22.35 -22.97 22.71
N LEU A 335 -21.27 -22.36 22.24
CA LEU A 335 -19.90 -22.86 22.43
C LEU A 335 -19.50 -22.85 23.91
N ASP A 336 -19.86 -21.79 24.64
CA ASP A 336 -19.59 -21.68 26.07
C ASP A 336 -20.39 -22.71 26.88
N ARG A 337 -21.71 -22.77 26.66
CA ARG A 337 -22.62 -23.70 27.35
C ARG A 337 -22.22 -25.15 27.15
N ASN A 338 -21.82 -25.52 25.94
CA ASN A 338 -21.42 -26.88 25.62
C ASN A 338 -19.91 -27.14 25.82
N ASN A 339 -19.12 -26.16 26.29
CA ASN A 339 -17.68 -26.29 26.48
C ASN A 339 -16.95 -26.88 25.25
N ILE A 340 -17.33 -26.41 24.06
CA ILE A 340 -16.74 -26.84 22.78
C ILE A 340 -15.44 -26.08 22.58
N VAL A 341 -14.35 -26.81 22.35
CA VAL A 341 -13.01 -26.23 22.17
C VAL A 341 -12.43 -26.67 20.83
N VAL A 342 -11.86 -25.73 20.08
CA VAL A 342 -11.09 -26.03 18.87
C VAL A 342 -9.63 -26.17 19.26
N GLU A 343 -9.10 -27.39 19.27
CA GLU A 343 -7.72 -27.67 19.69
C GLU A 343 -6.73 -27.38 18.55
N ARG A 344 -7.13 -27.64 17.30
CA ARG A 344 -6.21 -27.69 16.17
C ARG A 344 -6.90 -27.31 14.87
N VAL A 345 -6.28 -26.40 14.11
CA VAL A 345 -6.77 -25.97 12.81
C VAL A 345 -5.64 -26.09 11.79
N VAL A 346 -5.86 -26.92 10.77
CA VAL A 346 -5.10 -26.88 9.52
C VAL A 346 -5.90 -26.08 8.51
N ARG A 347 -5.34 -24.95 8.10
CA ARG A 347 -5.98 -23.98 7.22
C ARG A 347 -5.25 -23.91 5.89
N VAL A 348 -5.90 -24.34 4.82
CA VAL A 348 -5.33 -24.37 3.47
C VAL A 348 -5.95 -23.26 2.64
N ALA A 349 -5.14 -22.36 2.09
CA ALA A 349 -5.58 -21.32 1.15
C ALA A 349 -6.74 -20.41 1.60
N CYS A 350 -6.89 -20.17 2.90
CA CYS A 350 -8.00 -19.36 3.43
C CYS A 350 -7.81 -17.86 3.15
N PRO A 351 -8.83 -17.12 2.68
CA PRO A 351 -8.78 -15.66 2.58
C PRO A 351 -8.98 -15.00 3.96
N ALA A 352 -8.11 -15.29 4.93
CA ALA A 352 -8.26 -14.85 6.32
C ALA A 352 -8.14 -13.33 6.53
N ARG A 353 -7.60 -12.61 5.52
CA ARG A 353 -7.61 -11.14 5.42
C ARG A 353 -8.54 -10.61 4.32
N GLY A 354 -9.40 -11.47 3.80
CA GLY A 354 -10.17 -11.23 2.59
C GLY A 354 -9.36 -11.36 1.29
N THR A 355 -10.07 -11.35 0.16
CA THR A 355 -9.54 -11.40 -1.20
C THR A 355 -10.16 -10.29 -2.03
N LEU A 356 -9.32 -9.57 -2.77
CA LEU A 356 -9.74 -8.47 -3.63
C LEU A 356 -10.56 -8.96 -4.84
N LEU A 357 -10.46 -10.25 -5.17
CA LEU A 357 -11.27 -10.90 -6.18
C LEU A 357 -12.77 -10.84 -5.87
N ALA A 358 -13.14 -10.69 -4.59
CA ALA A 358 -14.53 -10.55 -4.17
C ALA A 358 -15.07 -9.09 -4.26
N SER A 359 -14.33 -8.13 -4.85
CA SER A 359 -14.71 -6.71 -4.85
C SER A 359 -14.94 -6.10 -6.24
N LYS A 360 -16.00 -5.27 -6.37
CA LYS A 360 -16.44 -4.39 -7.49
C LYS A 360 -16.53 -4.95 -8.94
N ARG A 361 -15.89 -6.08 -9.27
CA ARG A 361 -15.92 -6.78 -10.57
C ARG A 361 -16.17 -8.29 -10.36
N PHE A 362 -17.27 -8.59 -9.68
CA PHE A 362 -17.59 -9.94 -9.21
C PHE A 362 -17.82 -10.97 -10.35
N ASP A 363 -18.36 -10.51 -11.47
CA ASP A 363 -18.49 -11.25 -12.73
C ASP A 363 -17.14 -11.75 -13.30
N ALA A 364 -16.12 -10.90 -13.27
CA ALA A 364 -14.77 -11.28 -13.67
C ALA A 364 -14.18 -12.37 -12.76
N TYR A 365 -14.38 -12.25 -11.45
CA TYR A 365 -13.92 -13.26 -10.49
C TYR A 365 -14.56 -14.62 -10.71
N VAL A 366 -15.90 -14.68 -10.83
CA VAL A 366 -16.59 -15.95 -11.04
C VAL A 366 -16.19 -16.57 -12.39
N SER A 367 -15.93 -15.75 -13.42
CA SER A 367 -15.38 -16.22 -14.71
C SER A 367 -14.00 -16.87 -14.57
N VAL A 368 -13.09 -16.23 -13.81
CA VAL A 368 -11.74 -16.76 -13.55
C VAL A 368 -11.81 -18.03 -12.71
N LEU A 369 -12.67 -18.05 -11.69
CA LEU A 369 -12.88 -19.23 -10.84
C LEU A 369 -13.35 -20.43 -11.67
N ARG A 370 -14.36 -20.24 -12.51
CA ARG A 370 -14.88 -21.28 -13.42
C ARG A 370 -13.76 -21.89 -14.25
N TRP A 371 -12.97 -21.04 -14.89
CA TRP A 371 -11.84 -21.49 -15.72
C TRP A 371 -10.76 -22.21 -14.91
N ALA A 372 -10.44 -21.72 -13.70
CA ALA A 372 -9.47 -22.39 -12.83
C ALA A 372 -9.96 -23.79 -12.41
N MET A 373 -11.27 -23.97 -12.22
CA MET A 373 -11.88 -25.30 -12.01
C MET A 373 -11.74 -26.19 -13.26
N GLU A 374 -12.00 -25.67 -14.46
CA GLU A 374 -11.83 -26.40 -15.73
C GLU A 374 -10.38 -26.84 -15.94
N LEU A 375 -9.40 -25.96 -15.70
CA LEU A 375 -7.97 -26.31 -15.74
C LEU A 375 -7.59 -27.38 -14.73
N ALA A 376 -8.21 -27.35 -13.55
CA ALA A 376 -8.03 -28.38 -12.52
C ALA A 376 -8.80 -29.68 -12.84
N GLN A 377 -9.52 -29.74 -13.97
CA GLN A 377 -10.38 -30.85 -14.39
C GLN A 377 -11.47 -31.16 -13.34
N LEU A 378 -11.94 -30.12 -12.65
CA LEU A 378 -13.08 -30.20 -11.75
C LEU A 378 -14.38 -29.95 -12.53
N PRO A 379 -15.49 -30.65 -12.19
CA PRO A 379 -16.75 -30.45 -12.87
C PRO A 379 -17.29 -29.04 -12.57
N VAL A 380 -17.54 -28.26 -13.63
CA VAL A 380 -18.30 -27.01 -13.54
C VAL A 380 -19.78 -27.35 -13.66
N VAL A 381 -20.49 -27.12 -12.57
CA VAL A 381 -21.94 -27.31 -12.46
C VAL A 381 -22.71 -26.25 -13.26
N GLU A 382 -23.82 -26.65 -13.88
CA GLU A 382 -24.68 -25.76 -14.69
C GLU A 382 -25.13 -24.53 -13.91
N ALA A 383 -25.50 -24.70 -12.63
CA ALA A 383 -25.94 -23.60 -11.79
C ALA A 383 -24.86 -22.51 -11.62
N LEU A 384 -23.56 -22.86 -11.54
CA LEU A 384 -22.47 -21.86 -11.43
C LEU A 384 -22.40 -20.99 -12.68
N THR A 385 -22.70 -21.55 -13.84
CA THR A 385 -22.64 -20.83 -15.10
C THR A 385 -23.88 -19.97 -15.33
N GLU A 386 -25.07 -20.44 -14.95
CA GLU A 386 -26.26 -19.60 -14.85
C GLU A 386 -26.05 -18.44 -13.86
N PHE A 387 -25.45 -18.73 -12.70
CA PHE A 387 -25.13 -17.73 -11.69
C PHE A 387 -24.21 -16.64 -12.22
N LEU A 388 -23.13 -17.02 -12.91
CA LEU A 388 -22.23 -16.09 -13.58
C LEU A 388 -22.98 -15.22 -14.60
N GLY A 389 -23.86 -15.80 -15.41
CA GLY A 389 -24.65 -15.06 -16.40
C GLY A 389 -25.57 -14.01 -15.78
N ASP A 390 -26.23 -14.33 -14.67
CA ASP A 390 -27.11 -13.38 -13.98
C ASP A 390 -26.34 -12.31 -13.20
N ILE A 391 -25.20 -12.64 -12.59
CA ILE A 391 -24.30 -11.63 -11.99
C ILE A 391 -23.85 -10.63 -13.05
N ALA A 392 -23.37 -11.15 -14.18
CA ALA A 392 -22.93 -10.33 -15.30
C ALA A 392 -24.09 -9.53 -15.90
N ARG A 393 -25.32 -10.03 -15.91
CA ARG A 393 -26.47 -9.29 -16.45
C ARG A 393 -26.99 -8.21 -15.49
N GLN A 394 -27.06 -8.50 -14.19
CA GLN A 394 -27.68 -7.63 -13.19
C GLN A 394 -26.69 -6.70 -12.49
N ARG A 395 -25.38 -6.85 -12.73
CA ARG A 395 -24.31 -6.18 -11.99
C ARG A 395 -24.44 -6.39 -10.48
N THR A 396 -24.69 -7.64 -10.08
CA THR A 396 -24.99 -7.99 -8.68
C THR A 396 -23.82 -7.61 -7.76
N ASP A 397 -24.12 -6.86 -6.70
CA ASP A 397 -23.13 -6.50 -5.69
C ASP A 397 -22.88 -7.68 -4.73
N PRO A 398 -21.63 -8.17 -4.60
CA PRO A 398 -21.28 -9.24 -3.66
C PRO A 398 -21.59 -8.91 -2.19
N ALA A 399 -21.71 -7.62 -1.81
CA ALA A 399 -22.09 -7.21 -0.46
C ALA A 399 -23.51 -7.67 -0.07
N THR A 400 -24.37 -7.99 -1.04
CA THR A 400 -25.73 -8.50 -0.81
C THR A 400 -25.79 -10.00 -0.50
N MET A 401 -24.65 -10.71 -0.62
CA MET A 401 -24.53 -12.15 -0.39
C MET A 401 -23.61 -12.39 0.81
N PRO A 402 -24.15 -12.62 2.02
CA PRO A 402 -23.40 -12.70 3.28
C PRO A 402 -22.17 -13.62 3.22
N GLY A 403 -22.32 -14.74 2.52
CA GLY A 403 -21.26 -15.71 2.36
C GLY A 403 -20.06 -15.24 1.55
N LEU A 404 -20.31 -14.47 0.50
CA LEU A 404 -19.26 -13.89 -0.34
C LEU A 404 -18.72 -12.59 0.25
N ALA A 405 -19.61 -11.77 0.81
CA ALA A 405 -19.27 -10.52 1.50
C ALA A 405 -18.24 -10.76 2.61
N ALA A 406 -18.32 -11.89 3.31
CA ALA A 406 -17.38 -12.31 4.34
C ALA A 406 -15.91 -12.46 3.85
N MET A 407 -15.68 -12.60 2.55
CA MET A 407 -14.34 -12.70 1.96
C MET A 407 -13.79 -11.34 1.48
N VAL A 408 -14.51 -10.24 1.69
CA VAL A 408 -14.02 -8.89 1.36
C VAL A 408 -13.12 -8.39 2.51
N PRO A 409 -11.93 -7.80 2.23
CA PRO A 409 -10.98 -7.38 3.27
C PRO A 409 -11.56 -6.47 4.37
N ASP A 410 -12.46 -5.55 4.01
CA ASP A 410 -13.09 -4.63 4.97
C ASP A 410 -14.48 -5.07 5.46
N SER A 411 -14.81 -6.35 5.26
CA SER A 411 -16.07 -6.91 5.77
C SER A 411 -16.11 -6.89 7.31
N PRO A 412 -17.31 -6.77 7.91
CA PRO A 412 -17.48 -6.83 9.37
C PRO A 412 -16.84 -8.07 9.98
N LEU A 413 -16.97 -9.22 9.31
CA LEU A 413 -16.38 -10.46 9.77
C LEU A 413 -14.85 -10.40 9.82
N VAL A 414 -14.18 -9.94 8.75
CA VAL A 414 -12.70 -9.87 8.72
C VAL A 414 -12.19 -8.88 9.76
N LYS A 415 -12.85 -7.70 9.87
CA LYS A 415 -12.55 -6.70 10.91
C LYS A 415 -12.71 -7.29 12.31
N TRP A 416 -13.80 -8.01 12.55
CA TRP A 416 -14.04 -8.74 13.78
C TRP A 416 -12.86 -9.69 14.02
N LEU A 417 -12.61 -10.68 13.16
CA LEU A 417 -11.53 -11.66 13.36
C LEU A 417 -10.16 -11.07 13.74
N HIS A 418 -9.81 -9.87 13.24
CA HIS A 418 -8.55 -9.18 13.55
C HIS A 418 -8.63 -8.19 14.73
N ALA A 419 -9.82 -7.83 15.19
CA ALA A 419 -10.05 -7.00 16.37
C ALA A 419 -9.83 -7.74 17.70
N ALA A 420 -9.56 -9.06 17.67
CA ALA A 420 -9.32 -9.87 18.86
C ALA A 420 -8.24 -9.28 19.78
N GLU A 421 -8.65 -8.91 20.99
CA GLU A 421 -7.78 -8.28 21.98
C GLU A 421 -6.78 -9.23 22.62
N ALA A 422 -7.16 -10.50 22.77
CA ALA A 422 -6.36 -11.58 23.35
C ALA A 422 -6.21 -12.73 22.35
N PRO A 423 -5.06 -13.44 22.34
CA PRO A 423 -4.90 -14.64 21.53
C PRO A 423 -5.86 -15.75 21.97
N ALA A 424 -6.48 -16.42 21.00
CA ALA A 424 -7.34 -17.57 21.25
C ALA A 424 -6.51 -18.84 21.56
N ALA A 425 -7.12 -19.79 22.28
CA ALA A 425 -6.52 -21.10 22.51
C ALA A 425 -6.45 -21.94 21.22
N GLY A 426 -5.55 -22.93 21.20
CA GLY A 426 -5.42 -23.91 20.12
C GLY A 426 -4.32 -23.62 19.09
N GLN A 427 -3.98 -24.66 18.32
CA GLN A 427 -2.89 -24.67 17.35
C GLN A 427 -3.39 -24.27 15.95
N LEU A 428 -2.64 -23.39 15.26
CA LEU A 428 -2.92 -23.01 13.88
C LEU A 428 -1.74 -23.36 12.96
N TRP A 429 -2.04 -24.11 11.91
CA TRP A 429 -1.12 -24.46 10.84
C TRP A 429 -1.66 -24.04 9.48
N VAL A 430 -0.97 -23.12 8.84
CA VAL A 430 -1.37 -22.51 7.58
C VAL A 430 -0.58 -23.11 6.42
N ILE A 431 -1.28 -23.67 5.45
CA ILE A 431 -0.67 -23.99 4.15
C ILE A 431 -1.05 -22.88 3.19
N ALA A 432 -0.03 -22.11 2.85
CA ALA A 432 -0.10 -21.10 1.83
C ALA A 432 0.52 -21.64 0.54
N GLY A 433 0.06 -21.16 -0.61
CA GLY A 433 0.71 -21.48 -1.88
C GLY A 433 0.93 -20.24 -2.71
N ASP A 434 1.92 -20.37 -3.57
CA ASP A 434 2.33 -19.36 -4.53
C ASP A 434 2.71 -20.06 -5.84
N MET A 435 2.09 -19.66 -6.94
CA MET A 435 2.41 -20.19 -8.26
C MET A 435 3.67 -19.53 -8.84
N GLU A 436 4.81 -20.22 -8.77
CA GLU A 436 5.97 -19.99 -9.64
C GLU A 436 5.90 -20.89 -10.88
N GLY A 437 5.66 -20.30 -12.06
CA GLY A 437 5.62 -21.01 -13.34
C GLY A 437 5.55 -20.05 -14.55
N GLU A 438 6.53 -20.17 -15.44
CA GLU A 438 6.91 -19.17 -16.45
C GLU A 438 5.99 -19.02 -17.69
N SER A 439 4.87 -19.75 -17.85
CA SER A 439 4.16 -19.74 -19.16
C SER A 439 2.65 -19.61 -19.18
N VAL A 440 1.89 -20.02 -18.15
CA VAL A 440 0.40 -20.01 -18.22
C VAL A 440 -0.24 -19.07 -17.20
N GLY A 441 0.45 -18.71 -16.10
CA GLY A 441 -0.08 -17.85 -15.03
C GLY A 441 0.30 -16.37 -15.11
N SER A 442 1.28 -16.00 -15.95
CA SER A 442 1.77 -14.62 -16.03
C SER A 442 0.67 -13.65 -16.48
N TRP A 443 -0.22 -14.07 -17.38
CA TRP A 443 -1.26 -13.19 -17.92
C TRP A 443 -2.49 -13.05 -17.00
N LEU A 444 -2.78 -14.04 -16.14
CA LEU A 444 -3.84 -13.90 -15.13
C LEU A 444 -3.43 -12.90 -14.04
N LYS A 445 -2.14 -12.90 -13.67
CA LYS A 445 -1.53 -11.82 -12.86
C LYS A 445 -1.69 -10.45 -13.55
N THR A 446 -1.72 -10.42 -14.89
CA THR A 446 -1.93 -9.21 -15.71
C THR A 446 -3.40 -8.79 -15.81
N LEU A 447 -4.35 -9.72 -15.99
CA LEU A 447 -5.72 -9.39 -16.36
C LEU A 447 -6.55 -8.82 -15.21
N VAL A 448 -6.19 -9.20 -13.99
CA VAL A 448 -6.83 -8.74 -12.74
C VAL A 448 -6.02 -7.56 -12.13
N ALA A 449 -5.03 -7.02 -12.85
CA ALA A 449 -4.07 -6.02 -12.37
C ALA A 449 -4.60 -4.57 -12.29
N ASP A 450 -5.79 -4.34 -11.74
CA ASP A 450 -6.00 -3.06 -11.05
C ASP A 450 -5.01 -3.03 -9.86
N ALA A 451 -4.60 -1.83 -9.43
CA ALA A 451 -3.49 -1.49 -8.51
C ALA A 451 -3.41 -2.22 -7.14
N PHE A 452 -4.20 -3.27 -6.93
CA PHE A 452 -4.38 -4.05 -5.71
C PHE A 452 -3.86 -5.51 -5.80
N PHE A 453 -3.60 -6.07 -6.99
CA PHE A 453 -3.31 -7.51 -7.21
C PHE A 453 -1.83 -7.92 -7.30
N TRP A 454 -0.90 -7.04 -6.88
CA TRP A 454 0.55 -7.20 -6.99
C TRP A 454 1.19 -8.26 -6.05
N THR A 455 0.56 -9.41 -5.80
CA THR A 455 1.14 -10.43 -4.91
C THR A 455 1.00 -11.86 -5.40
N ASP A 456 1.98 -12.66 -5.00
CA ASP A 456 1.95 -14.12 -4.90
C ASP A 456 0.55 -14.63 -4.55
N ASN A 457 0.08 -15.63 -5.27
CA ASN A 457 -1.27 -16.19 -5.15
C ASN A 457 -1.33 -17.61 -5.73
N ASP A 458 -2.40 -18.33 -5.42
CA ASP A 458 -2.64 -19.70 -5.84
C ASP A 458 -3.70 -19.83 -6.97
N LEU A 459 -3.96 -18.75 -7.73
CA LEU A 459 -5.08 -18.50 -8.68
C LEU A 459 -6.34 -17.86 -8.07
N VAL A 460 -6.66 -18.13 -6.80
CA VAL A 460 -7.95 -17.74 -6.20
C VAL A 460 -7.79 -16.89 -4.94
N VAL A 461 -6.71 -17.09 -4.18
CA VAL A 461 -6.44 -16.35 -2.95
C VAL A 461 -5.01 -15.82 -2.96
N GLN A 462 -4.84 -14.58 -2.53
CA GLN A 462 -3.53 -13.96 -2.38
C GLN A 462 -2.77 -14.61 -1.22
N THR A 463 -1.52 -15.01 -1.44
CA THR A 463 -0.67 -15.71 -0.45
C THR A 463 -0.57 -14.93 0.86
N ARG A 464 -0.43 -13.59 0.79
CA ARG A 464 -0.43 -12.71 1.97
C ARG A 464 -1.73 -12.75 2.78
N SER A 465 -2.88 -12.96 2.13
CA SER A 465 -4.18 -13.04 2.80
C SER A 465 -4.35 -14.36 3.58
N MET A 466 -3.52 -15.36 3.30
CA MET A 466 -3.60 -16.68 3.91
C MET A 466 -3.04 -16.74 5.33
N TYR A 467 -2.25 -15.76 5.76
CA TYR A 467 -1.57 -15.78 7.06
C TYR A 467 -2.34 -15.10 8.20
N GLY A 468 -3.34 -14.27 7.91
CA GLY A 468 -4.07 -13.50 8.94
C GLY A 468 -5.09 -14.31 9.76
N GLY A 469 -6.07 -13.65 10.37
CA GLY A 469 -7.11 -14.28 11.20
C GLY A 469 -6.98 -13.89 12.67
N THR A 470 -7.52 -14.72 13.57
CA THR A 470 -7.46 -14.47 15.01
C THR A 470 -6.13 -14.97 15.59
N PRO A 471 -5.43 -14.21 16.45
CA PRO A 471 -4.14 -14.65 17.00
C PRO A 471 -4.28 -15.92 17.85
N ARG A 472 -3.22 -16.73 17.94
CA ARG A 472 -3.19 -17.96 18.76
C ARG A 472 -2.19 -17.83 19.90
N SER A 473 -2.58 -18.32 21.08
CA SER A 473 -1.73 -18.33 22.28
C SER A 473 -0.52 -19.25 22.13
N GLU A 474 -0.66 -20.38 21.42
CA GLU A 474 0.45 -21.30 21.08
C GLU A 474 1.25 -20.86 19.84
N GLY A 475 0.92 -19.70 19.26
CA GLY A 475 1.49 -19.21 18.01
C GLY A 475 0.87 -19.86 16.76
N ALA A 476 1.06 -19.22 15.60
CA ALA A 476 0.62 -19.73 14.31
C ALA A 476 1.86 -20.10 13.48
N ARG A 477 1.78 -21.23 12.77
CA ARG A 477 2.87 -21.71 11.91
C ARG A 477 2.38 -21.81 10.48
N PHE A 478 3.29 -21.71 9.52
CA PHE A 478 2.96 -21.87 8.12
C PHE A 478 3.98 -22.75 7.38
N ARG A 479 3.51 -23.26 6.24
CA ARG A 479 4.32 -23.78 5.13
C ARG A 479 3.86 -23.08 3.86
N LEU A 480 4.83 -22.60 3.09
CA LEU A 480 4.59 -22.02 1.77
C LEU A 480 4.98 -23.05 0.70
N ASP A 481 4.02 -23.43 -0.13
CA ASP A 481 4.26 -24.27 -1.32
C ASP A 481 4.53 -23.38 -2.54
N GLN A 482 5.75 -23.45 -3.07
CA GLN A 482 6.25 -22.70 -4.24
C GLN A 482 6.71 -23.61 -5.38
N ARG A 483 6.63 -24.94 -5.25
CA ARG A 483 7.28 -25.87 -6.19
C ARG A 483 6.29 -26.40 -7.23
N GLY A 484 6.63 -26.26 -8.52
CA GLY A 484 6.01 -26.85 -9.73
C GLY A 484 4.58 -27.40 -9.66
N LYS A 485 3.63 -26.70 -10.33
CA LYS A 485 2.18 -26.97 -10.43
C LYS A 485 1.37 -26.77 -9.12
N VAL A 486 1.76 -25.80 -8.31
CA VAL A 486 0.92 -25.28 -7.21
C VAL A 486 -0.34 -24.67 -7.82
N SER A 487 -1.52 -24.98 -7.29
CA SER A 487 -2.77 -24.26 -7.60
C SER A 487 -3.79 -24.49 -6.50
N HIS A 488 -4.77 -23.58 -6.38
CA HIS A 488 -5.80 -23.58 -5.34
C HIS A 488 -6.50 -24.94 -5.15
N PHE A 489 -6.58 -25.74 -6.23
CA PHE A 489 -7.29 -27.02 -6.28
C PHE A 489 -6.39 -28.25 -6.13
N ARG A 490 -5.07 -28.07 -6.04
CA ARG A 490 -4.10 -29.18 -6.08
C ARG A 490 -3.43 -29.51 -4.75
N TYR A 491 -3.70 -28.74 -3.68
CA TYR A 491 -3.14 -28.98 -2.33
C TYR A 491 -3.38 -30.40 -1.81
N PHE A 492 -4.53 -31.02 -2.10
CA PHE A 492 -4.84 -32.38 -1.67
C PHE A 492 -4.39 -33.46 -2.66
N THR A 493 -3.92 -33.07 -3.84
CA THR A 493 -3.34 -33.98 -4.85
C THR A 493 -1.83 -34.10 -4.68
N ASN A 494 -1.15 -32.98 -4.41
CA ASN A 494 0.30 -32.93 -4.29
C ASN A 494 0.76 -33.59 -2.99
N LYS A 495 1.72 -34.52 -3.08
CA LYS A 495 2.28 -35.23 -1.92
C LYS A 495 2.91 -34.26 -0.90
N GLU A 496 3.67 -33.29 -1.39
CA GLU A 496 4.40 -32.30 -0.59
C GLU A 496 3.52 -31.41 0.31
N THR A 497 2.23 -31.28 -0.01
CA THR A 497 1.24 -30.56 0.79
C THR A 497 0.33 -31.51 1.55
N ALA A 498 -0.10 -32.63 0.95
CA ALA A 498 -0.96 -33.62 1.60
C ALA A 498 -0.32 -34.29 2.82
N GLU A 499 0.98 -34.60 2.77
CA GLU A 499 1.68 -35.22 3.90
C GLU A 499 1.76 -34.28 5.11
N PRO A 500 2.25 -33.03 4.99
CA PRO A 500 2.24 -32.08 6.10
C PRO A 500 0.86 -31.77 6.65
N ILE A 501 -0.20 -31.76 5.82
CA ILE A 501 -1.59 -31.58 6.28
C ILE A 501 -1.97 -32.66 7.30
N VAL A 502 -1.67 -33.91 6.98
CA VAL A 502 -2.02 -35.04 7.83
C VAL A 502 -1.10 -35.14 9.04
N ASP A 503 0.20 -34.90 8.87
CA ASP A 503 1.18 -34.93 9.96
C ASP A 503 0.91 -33.85 11.00
N ALA A 504 0.50 -32.67 10.54
CA ALA A 504 -0.12 -31.66 11.36
C ALA A 504 -1.26 -32.30 12.17
N LEU A 505 -2.32 -32.78 11.52
CA LEU A 505 -3.51 -33.29 12.22
C LEU A 505 -3.23 -34.44 13.21
N THR A 506 -2.15 -35.19 13.07
CA THR A 506 -1.94 -36.45 13.82
C THR A 506 -0.72 -36.46 14.77
N ILE A 507 0.42 -35.86 14.40
CA ILE A 507 1.71 -36.08 15.11
C ILE A 507 2.30 -34.77 15.68
N ALA A 508 1.79 -33.60 15.26
CA ALA A 508 2.39 -32.30 15.56
C ALA A 508 3.87 -32.19 15.14
N ALA A 509 4.24 -32.79 14.02
CA ALA A 509 5.61 -32.73 13.52
C ALA A 509 6.00 -31.28 13.16
N GLU A 510 6.95 -30.70 13.89
CA GLU A 510 7.43 -29.33 13.67
C GLU A 510 8.36 -29.22 12.45
N ALA A 511 8.80 -30.35 11.91
CA ALA A 511 9.75 -30.42 10.81
C ALA A 511 9.22 -29.70 9.55
N GLY A 512 9.87 -28.59 9.18
CA GLY A 512 9.56 -27.80 8.00
C GLY A 512 8.38 -26.83 8.16
N TRP A 513 7.83 -26.65 9.37
CA TRP A 513 6.90 -25.56 9.68
C TRP A 513 7.66 -24.37 10.26
N ARG A 514 7.30 -23.15 9.87
CA ARG A 514 7.92 -21.91 10.38
C ARG A 514 6.87 -21.05 11.09
N PRO A 515 7.23 -20.28 12.14
CA PRO A 515 6.30 -19.34 12.75
C PRO A 515 5.92 -18.25 11.74
N ILE A 516 4.66 -17.81 11.77
CA ILE A 516 4.20 -16.69 10.95
C ILE A 516 4.76 -15.40 11.54
N GLY A 517 5.56 -14.67 10.77
CA GLY A 517 6.09 -13.36 11.19
C GLY A 517 5.00 -12.28 11.29
N PRO A 518 5.11 -11.27 12.17
CA PRO A 518 4.10 -10.21 12.33
C PRO A 518 3.79 -9.46 11.04
N LEU A 519 4.78 -9.25 10.16
CA LEU A 519 4.55 -8.61 8.86
C LEU A 519 3.75 -9.50 7.91
N SER A 520 3.99 -10.82 7.92
CA SER A 520 3.18 -11.76 7.14
C SER A 520 1.78 -11.92 7.72
N TYR A 521 1.66 -11.92 9.05
CA TYR A 521 0.37 -11.91 9.74
C TYR A 521 -0.47 -10.66 9.39
N ALA A 522 0.19 -9.50 9.28
CA ALA A 522 -0.41 -8.24 8.84
C ALA A 522 -0.71 -8.20 7.32
N GLY A 523 -0.36 -9.24 6.56
CA GLY A 523 -0.56 -9.29 5.10
C GLY A 523 0.40 -8.39 4.33
N GLU A 524 1.47 -7.91 4.97
CA GLU A 524 2.48 -7.03 4.41
C GLU A 524 3.61 -7.80 3.69
N SER A 525 3.65 -9.13 3.85
CA SER A 525 4.63 -10.00 3.20
C SER A 525 4.06 -11.39 2.89
N SER A 526 4.23 -11.84 1.65
CA SER A 526 3.87 -13.19 1.17
C SER A 526 4.85 -14.29 1.59
N SER A 527 6.05 -13.95 2.04
CA SER A 527 7.10 -14.94 2.38
C SER A 527 6.83 -15.73 3.66
N GLY A 528 5.91 -15.27 4.51
CA GLY A 528 5.52 -15.91 5.76
C GLY A 528 6.47 -15.70 6.96
N GLU A 529 7.76 -15.40 6.72
CA GLU A 529 8.82 -15.49 7.76
C GLU A 529 9.24 -14.17 8.40
N ARG A 530 8.74 -13.02 7.92
CA ARG A 530 9.21 -11.72 8.39
C ARG A 530 8.71 -11.42 9.81
N ALA A 531 9.41 -12.01 10.79
CA ALA A 531 9.43 -11.59 12.18
C ALA A 531 9.84 -10.11 12.23
N ALA A 532 9.21 -9.31 13.10
CA ALA A 532 9.91 -8.15 13.64
C ALA A 532 11.18 -8.72 14.28
N ARG A 533 12.35 -8.48 13.66
CA ARG A 533 13.62 -8.80 14.31
C ARG A 533 13.71 -7.91 15.54
N GLY A 534 13.91 -8.52 16.70
CA GLY A 534 14.07 -7.79 17.94
C GLY A 534 14.07 -8.67 19.18
N ASP A 535 14.89 -9.73 19.19
CA ASP A 535 15.28 -10.44 20.44
C ASP A 535 16.79 -10.71 20.42
N ALA A 536 17.56 -9.74 19.93
CA ALA A 536 19.03 -9.74 20.03
C ALA A 536 19.56 -8.51 20.77
N ALA A 537 18.72 -7.80 21.51
CA ALA A 537 19.16 -6.86 22.54
C ALA A 537 19.31 -7.68 23.83
N SER A 538 20.56 -7.96 24.20
CA SER A 538 21.05 -8.41 25.52
C SER A 538 20.03 -9.12 26.43
N ASP A 539 20.28 -10.39 26.76
CA ASP A 539 19.89 -10.96 28.07
C ASP A 539 20.03 -9.84 29.10
N GLY A 540 18.93 -9.38 29.73
CA GLY A 540 18.85 -8.17 30.57
C GLY A 540 19.71 -8.14 31.83
N ARG A 541 20.83 -8.86 31.83
CA ARG A 541 21.94 -8.80 32.78
C ARG A 541 22.83 -7.64 32.40
N SER A 542 22.89 -6.64 33.29
CA SER A 542 23.86 -5.55 33.20
C SER A 542 25.29 -6.11 33.11
N GLN A 543 26.11 -5.51 32.24
CA GLN A 543 27.51 -5.85 32.02
C GLN A 543 28.39 -4.68 32.53
N PRO A 544 28.52 -4.51 33.85
CA PRO A 544 29.21 -3.36 34.45
C PRO A 544 30.70 -3.27 34.09
N GLU A 545 31.29 -4.36 33.61
CA GLU A 545 32.68 -4.44 33.12
C GLU A 545 32.90 -3.72 31.77
N ARG A 546 31.83 -3.39 31.03
CA ARG A 546 31.88 -2.74 29.71
C ARG A 546 31.37 -1.29 29.77
N PRO A 547 31.86 -0.38 28.92
CA PRO A 547 31.26 0.95 28.79
C PRO A 547 29.80 0.85 28.35
N ALA A 548 28.93 1.72 28.87
CA ALA A 548 27.54 1.80 28.42
C ALA A 548 27.39 2.86 27.33
N VAL A 549 26.55 2.57 26.34
CA VAL A 549 26.07 3.57 25.37
C VAL A 549 24.55 3.54 25.31
N PHE A 550 23.93 4.67 25.60
CA PHE A 550 22.49 4.85 25.46
C PHE A 550 22.17 5.28 24.03
N VAL A 551 21.27 4.56 23.37
CA VAL A 551 20.80 4.91 22.02
C VAL A 551 19.41 5.51 22.12
N LEU A 552 19.29 6.79 21.78
CA LEU A 552 18.04 7.54 21.81
C LEU A 552 17.54 7.77 20.38
N PRO A 553 16.38 7.21 20.01
CA PRO A 553 15.80 7.40 18.69
C PRO A 553 15.28 8.82 18.50
N GLY A 554 14.94 9.17 17.25
CA GLY A 554 14.36 10.46 16.89
C GLY A 554 12.85 10.52 17.14
N ILE A 555 12.23 11.63 16.74
CA ILE A 555 10.77 11.73 16.78
C ILE A 555 10.14 10.64 15.91
N LEU A 556 9.10 9.98 16.44
CA LEU A 556 8.46 8.81 15.86
C LEU A 556 9.36 7.56 15.75
N GLY A 557 10.62 7.64 16.19
CA GLY A 557 11.61 6.56 16.11
C GLY A 557 11.42 5.47 17.18
N SER A 558 10.47 5.65 18.10
CA SER A 558 10.04 4.64 19.08
C SER A 558 8.64 4.14 18.76
N HIS A 559 8.42 2.83 18.90
CA HIS A 559 7.08 2.27 19.00
C HIS A 559 6.40 2.76 20.29
N ILE A 560 5.09 2.95 20.22
CA ILE A 560 4.23 3.28 21.36
C ILE A 560 3.27 2.12 21.55
N ALA A 561 3.18 1.64 22.78
CA ALA A 561 2.16 0.74 23.25
C ALA A 561 1.17 1.49 24.13
N ARG A 562 -0.11 1.13 24.02
CA ARG A 562 -1.18 1.55 24.91
C ARG A 562 -1.68 0.33 25.68
N ASP A 563 -1.68 0.40 27.01
CA ASP A 563 -2.08 -0.70 27.89
C ASP A 563 -1.33 -2.02 27.54
N GLY A 564 -0.02 -1.91 27.28
CA GLY A 564 0.85 -3.02 26.88
C GLY A 564 0.71 -3.48 25.42
N LYS A 565 -0.17 -2.87 24.62
CA LYS A 565 -0.42 -3.25 23.22
C LYS A 565 0.17 -2.22 22.25
N ARG A 566 1.13 -2.62 21.40
CA ARG A 566 1.69 -1.76 20.34
C ARG A 566 0.59 -1.17 19.44
N ILE A 567 0.59 0.15 19.30
CA ILE A 567 -0.32 0.92 18.46
C ILE A 567 0.40 1.70 17.35
N TRP A 568 1.62 2.19 17.58
CA TRP A 568 2.39 2.92 16.58
C TRP A 568 3.15 1.98 15.63
N LEU A 569 2.96 2.16 14.32
CA LEU A 569 3.44 1.27 13.25
C LEU A 569 3.03 -0.20 13.45
N GLY A 570 1.86 -0.42 14.05
CA GLY A 570 1.19 -1.71 14.14
C GLY A 570 -0.17 -1.67 13.43
N PHE A 571 -0.71 -2.85 13.10
CA PHE A 571 -2.02 -2.97 12.43
C PHE A 571 -3.18 -2.25 13.16
N ARG A 572 -3.04 -2.01 14.47
CA ARG A 572 -4.00 -1.30 15.32
C ARG A 572 -4.11 0.21 15.03
N LEU A 573 -3.26 0.76 14.15
CA LEU A 573 -3.28 2.17 13.74
C LEU A 573 -4.35 2.48 12.69
N LEU A 574 -4.79 1.49 11.89
CA LEU A 574 -5.83 1.67 10.87
C LEU A 574 -7.17 2.08 11.51
N GLY A 575 -7.63 3.30 11.23
CA GLY A 575 -8.83 3.88 11.86
C GLY A 575 -8.68 4.19 13.36
N GLY A 576 -7.46 4.05 13.89
CA GLY A 576 -7.13 4.13 15.31
C GLY A 576 -6.46 5.44 15.72
N LEU A 577 -6.43 6.48 14.88
CA LEU A 577 -5.68 7.71 15.16
C LEU A 577 -6.08 8.37 16.48
N LYS A 578 -7.38 8.38 16.82
CA LYS A 578 -7.87 8.86 18.14
C LYS A 578 -7.27 8.11 19.34
N LYS A 579 -6.76 6.89 19.15
CA LYS A 579 -6.09 6.13 20.22
C LYS A 579 -4.73 6.70 20.59
N LEU A 580 -4.15 7.56 19.75
CA LEU A 580 -2.90 8.29 20.00
C LEU A 580 -3.11 9.67 20.64
N GLU A 581 -4.36 10.05 20.95
CA GLU A 581 -4.63 11.26 21.72
C GLU A 581 -3.79 11.29 23.00
N TYR A 582 -3.26 12.47 23.30
CA TYR A 582 -2.47 12.73 24.49
C TYR A 582 -3.27 13.66 25.39
N SER A 583 -3.51 13.22 26.62
CA SER A 583 -4.04 14.05 27.69
C SER A 583 -3.05 14.16 28.87
N PRO A 584 -2.88 15.35 29.47
CA PRO A 584 -1.97 15.57 30.59
C PRO A 584 -2.35 14.76 31.84
N ASP A 585 -3.63 14.40 31.99
CA ASP A 585 -4.22 13.66 33.13
C ASP A 585 -4.23 12.14 32.91
N GLU A 586 -3.52 11.62 31.91
CA GLU A 586 -3.48 10.19 31.64
C GLU A 586 -2.82 9.39 32.77
N PRO A 587 -3.39 8.22 33.14
CA PRO A 587 -2.81 7.38 34.18
C PRO A 587 -1.40 6.90 33.79
N PRO A 588 -0.44 6.90 34.74
CA PRO A 588 0.90 6.39 34.51
C PRO A 588 0.88 4.96 33.96
N GLY A 589 1.71 4.67 32.97
CA GLY A 589 1.79 3.34 32.36
C GLY A 589 0.73 3.02 31.30
N ARG A 590 -0.29 3.87 31.10
CA ARG A 590 -1.25 3.71 30.00
C ARG A 590 -0.58 3.73 28.64
N PHE A 591 0.41 4.61 28.47
CA PHE A 591 1.23 4.64 27.26
C PHE A 591 2.70 4.49 27.62
N THR A 592 3.34 3.51 26.98
CA THR A 592 4.74 3.16 27.16
C THR A 592 5.43 3.08 25.81
N ALA A 593 6.72 3.42 25.79
CA ALA A 593 7.54 3.12 24.63
C ALA A 593 7.78 1.60 24.55
N ASP A 594 7.82 1.06 23.34
CA ASP A 594 7.87 -0.38 23.05
C ASP A 594 8.98 -0.72 22.05
N GLY A 595 10.19 -0.24 22.34
CA GLY A 595 11.35 -0.42 21.48
C GLY A 595 11.50 0.66 20.40
N ALA A 596 12.72 0.85 19.93
CA ALA A 596 13.08 1.65 18.79
C ALA A 596 12.66 0.91 17.52
N ILE A 597 12.44 1.67 16.44
CA ILE A 597 12.08 1.07 15.17
C ILE A 597 13.29 0.32 14.61
N GLY A 598 13.25 -1.00 14.68
CA GLY A 598 14.42 -1.84 14.40
C GLY A 598 15.07 -1.60 13.04
N ARG A 599 14.29 -1.35 11.97
CA ARG A 599 14.85 -1.09 10.63
C ARG A 599 15.79 0.13 10.54
N ILE A 600 15.68 1.08 11.48
CA ILE A 600 16.49 2.32 11.48
C ILE A 600 17.66 2.17 12.45
N TYR A 601 17.45 1.51 13.60
CA TYR A 601 18.39 1.53 14.72
C TYR A 601 19.12 0.20 14.95
N ASP A 602 18.60 -0.93 14.47
CA ASP A 602 19.14 -2.26 14.78
C ASP A 602 20.59 -2.42 14.35
N ASP A 603 20.96 -1.92 13.17
CA ASP A 603 22.28 -2.15 12.63
C ASP A 603 23.34 -1.31 13.36
N LEU A 604 23.00 -0.08 13.76
CA LEU A 604 23.80 0.73 14.67
C LEU A 604 23.92 0.09 16.06
N ILE A 605 22.81 -0.39 16.63
CA ILE A 605 22.78 -1.07 17.94
C ILE A 605 23.66 -2.32 17.92
N LYS A 606 23.53 -3.18 16.91
CA LYS A 606 24.37 -4.38 16.74
C LYS A 606 25.84 -4.01 16.58
N PHE A 607 26.15 -2.93 15.87
CA PHE A 607 27.52 -2.47 15.70
C PHE A 607 28.13 -2.03 17.03
N LEU A 608 27.43 -1.18 17.79
CA LEU A 608 27.88 -0.68 19.09
C LEU A 608 27.99 -1.76 20.16
N ALA A 609 27.12 -2.78 20.13
CA ALA A 609 27.13 -3.90 21.08
C ALA A 609 28.43 -4.74 21.04
N ARG A 610 29.23 -4.59 19.98
CA ARG A 610 30.56 -5.22 19.87
C ARG A 610 31.56 -4.66 20.87
N SER A 611 31.45 -3.39 21.26
CA SER A 611 32.36 -2.71 22.20
C SER A 611 31.68 -2.24 23.49
N HIS A 612 30.38 -1.97 23.46
CA HIS A 612 29.61 -1.40 24.58
C HIS A 612 28.50 -2.34 25.07
N GLU A 613 28.07 -2.13 26.31
CA GLU A 613 26.69 -2.47 26.71
C GLU A 613 25.76 -1.41 26.10
N VAL A 614 24.93 -1.80 25.12
CA VAL A 614 23.99 -0.88 24.48
C VAL A 614 22.69 -0.88 25.26
N VAL A 615 22.31 0.29 25.78
CA VAL A 615 21.02 0.50 26.43
C VAL A 615 20.13 1.25 25.47
N GLU A 616 19.12 0.57 24.93
CA GLU A 616 18.13 1.24 24.11
C GLU A 616 17.18 2.06 24.98
N PHE A 617 17.07 3.37 24.71
CA PHE A 617 16.17 4.25 25.44
C PHE A 617 15.08 4.77 24.50
N SER A 618 14.11 3.91 24.19
CA SER A 618 12.88 4.30 23.48
C SER A 618 11.97 5.10 24.42
N TYR A 619 11.26 6.10 23.90
CA TYR A 619 10.45 7.04 24.69
C TYR A 619 9.17 7.49 23.96
N ASP A 620 8.16 7.97 24.71
CA ASP A 620 6.91 8.44 24.13
C ASP A 620 7.07 9.86 23.58
N TRP A 621 7.28 9.94 22.27
CA TRP A 621 7.53 11.18 21.55
C TRP A 621 6.36 12.19 21.53
N ARG A 622 5.17 11.79 21.98
CA ARG A 622 4.02 12.71 22.10
C ARG A 622 4.13 13.57 23.35
N LYS A 623 4.69 13.02 24.43
CA LYS A 623 4.78 13.66 25.74
C LYS A 623 5.78 14.82 25.73
N PRO A 624 5.68 15.75 26.70
CA PRO A 624 6.70 16.76 26.89
C PRO A 624 8.10 16.15 27.06
N ILE A 625 9.08 16.70 26.35
CA ILE A 625 10.49 16.26 26.36
C ILE A 625 11.06 16.23 27.80
N GLU A 626 10.60 17.14 28.66
CA GLU A 626 11.00 17.20 30.07
C GLU A 626 10.70 15.91 30.84
N ARG A 627 9.54 15.29 30.60
CA ARG A 627 9.15 14.05 31.31
C ARG A 627 10.02 12.87 30.91
N GLU A 628 10.37 12.78 29.63
CA GLU A 628 11.26 11.71 29.14
C GLU A 628 12.73 11.98 29.50
N ALA A 629 13.11 13.26 29.67
CA ALA A 629 14.42 13.64 30.19
C ALA A 629 14.62 13.26 31.67
N ASP A 630 13.59 13.38 32.50
CA ASP A 630 13.62 12.87 33.89
C ASP A 630 13.86 11.35 33.92
N ARG A 631 13.15 10.62 33.05
CA ARG A 631 13.30 9.16 32.93
C ARG A 631 14.68 8.77 32.40
N LEU A 632 15.23 9.54 31.47
CA LEU A 632 16.60 9.36 30.98
C LEU A 632 17.61 9.58 32.11
N GLY A 633 17.43 10.65 32.91
CA GLY A 633 18.27 10.95 34.06
C GLY A 633 18.32 9.79 35.05
N ALA A 634 17.16 9.23 35.42
CA ALA A 634 17.10 8.07 36.31
C ALA A 634 17.80 6.82 35.72
N ALA A 635 17.64 6.56 34.43
CA ALA A 635 18.29 5.43 33.77
C ALA A 635 19.82 5.59 33.67
N ILE A 636 20.29 6.80 33.38
CA ILE A 636 21.73 7.13 33.35
C ILE A 636 22.33 7.03 34.74
N ASP A 637 21.65 7.52 35.78
CA ASP A 637 22.16 7.44 37.16
C ASP A 637 22.31 5.98 37.62
N ALA A 638 21.33 5.13 37.32
CA ALA A 638 21.44 3.69 37.58
C ALA A 638 22.60 3.04 36.81
N ALA A 639 22.84 3.44 35.55
CA ALA A 639 23.97 2.92 34.76
C ALA A 639 25.33 3.40 35.28
N LEU A 640 25.40 4.62 35.83
CA LEU A 640 26.58 5.16 36.50
C LEU A 640 26.84 4.45 37.83
N ASP A 641 25.80 4.10 38.59
CA ASP A 641 25.92 3.32 39.83
C ASP A 641 26.44 1.91 39.56
N ALA A 642 25.88 1.23 38.56
CA ALA A 642 26.34 -0.10 38.15
C ALA A 642 27.83 -0.14 37.77
N ARG A 643 28.37 0.99 37.28
CA ARG A 643 29.78 1.14 36.83
C ARG A 643 30.68 1.86 37.83
N SER A 644 30.19 2.17 39.03
CA SER A 644 30.96 2.87 40.05
C SER A 644 32.22 2.09 40.47
N ALA A 645 32.14 0.77 40.53
CA ALA A 645 33.25 -0.11 40.91
C ALA A 645 34.29 -0.29 39.78
N THR A 646 33.85 -0.32 38.51
CA THR A 646 34.70 -0.58 37.35
C THR A 646 35.27 0.70 36.74
N GLY A 647 34.65 1.86 37.00
CA GLY A 647 35.02 3.16 36.42
C GLY A 647 34.70 3.28 34.93
N GLN A 648 33.95 2.33 34.35
CA GLN A 648 33.59 2.34 32.94
C GLN A 648 32.67 3.53 32.61
N PRO A 649 32.86 4.20 31.46
CA PRO A 649 32.09 5.39 31.11
C PRO A 649 30.66 5.06 30.67
N VAL A 650 29.76 6.03 30.89
CA VAL A 650 28.42 6.06 30.29
C VAL A 650 28.38 7.13 29.20
N ARG A 651 27.89 6.76 28.02
CA ARG A 651 27.84 7.59 26.81
C ARG A 651 26.42 7.64 26.23
N ILE A 652 26.14 8.63 25.41
CA ILE A 652 24.86 8.78 24.72
C ILE A 652 25.09 8.98 23.21
N VAL A 653 24.33 8.24 22.40
CA VAL A 653 24.11 8.50 20.96
C VAL A 653 22.65 8.85 20.79
N ALA A 654 22.38 10.02 20.23
CA ALA A 654 21.04 10.56 20.18
C ALA A 654 20.72 11.10 18.79
N HIS A 655 19.65 10.59 18.19
CA HIS A 655 19.18 11.00 16.87
C HIS A 655 18.07 12.04 16.98
N SER A 656 18.13 13.12 16.18
CA SER A 656 17.05 14.09 16.04
C SER A 656 16.52 14.57 17.41
N MET A 657 15.23 14.42 17.70
CA MET A 657 14.63 14.77 19.01
C MET A 657 15.32 14.11 20.21
N GLY A 658 15.91 12.93 20.07
CA GLY A 658 16.65 12.27 21.15
C GLY A 658 17.79 13.13 21.69
N GLY A 659 18.39 13.99 20.84
CA GLY A 659 19.43 14.93 21.28
C GLY A 659 18.86 16.03 22.16
N LEU A 660 17.64 16.49 21.88
CA LEU A 660 16.93 17.44 22.74
C LEU A 660 16.48 16.81 24.06
N VAL A 661 16.07 15.52 24.07
CA VAL A 661 15.83 14.77 25.31
C VAL A 661 17.11 14.71 26.15
N SER A 662 18.25 14.40 25.52
CA SER A 662 19.57 14.36 26.18
C SER A 662 19.97 15.71 26.76
N ARG A 663 19.81 16.80 26.00
CA ARG A 663 20.09 18.16 26.49
C ARG A 663 19.12 18.58 27.59
N THR A 664 17.85 18.20 27.51
CA THR A 664 16.87 18.49 28.53
C THR A 664 17.14 17.72 29.82
N MET A 665 17.77 16.54 29.75
CA MET A 665 18.25 15.83 30.95
C MET A 665 19.25 16.67 31.74
N GLN A 666 20.10 17.47 31.09
CA GLN A 666 20.97 18.41 31.82
C GLN A 666 20.15 19.47 32.58
N LEU A 667 19.05 19.94 32.00
CA LEU A 667 18.17 20.93 32.64
C LEU A 667 17.38 20.35 33.82
N GLN A 668 16.96 19.08 33.73
CA GLN A 668 16.13 18.43 34.74
C GLN A 668 16.95 17.72 35.82
N CYS A 669 18.04 17.07 35.41
CA CYS A 669 18.91 16.25 36.25
C CYS A 669 20.37 16.74 36.20
N PRO A 670 20.68 18.00 36.57
CA PRO A 670 22.01 18.59 36.40
C PRO A 670 23.11 17.84 37.17
N ALA A 671 22.80 17.26 38.33
CA ALA A 671 23.75 16.47 39.12
C ALA A 671 24.17 15.18 38.40
N VAL A 672 23.22 14.46 37.80
CA VAL A 672 23.47 13.24 37.02
C VAL A 672 24.29 13.58 35.76
N TRP A 673 23.94 14.69 35.09
CA TRP A 673 24.70 15.17 33.94
C TRP A 673 26.16 15.49 34.29
N GLU A 674 26.40 16.25 35.37
CA GLU A 674 27.76 16.57 35.83
C GLU A 674 28.53 15.29 36.16
N ARG A 675 27.90 14.34 36.86
CA ARG A 675 28.49 13.04 37.17
C ARG A 675 28.91 12.29 35.90
N MET A 676 28.02 12.16 34.91
CA MET A 676 28.31 11.51 33.63
C MET A 676 29.45 12.23 32.88
N MET A 677 29.36 13.55 32.74
CA MET A 677 30.33 14.35 31.99
C MET A 677 31.68 14.48 32.71
N SER A 678 31.77 14.22 34.01
CA SER A 678 33.04 14.21 34.75
C SER A 678 33.90 12.97 34.44
N GLN A 679 33.30 11.85 34.02
CA GLN A 679 34.03 10.62 33.67
C GLN A 679 34.91 10.85 32.44
N ALA A 680 36.16 10.34 32.42
CA ALA A 680 37.10 10.58 31.30
C ALA A 680 36.51 10.23 29.91
N GLY A 681 35.70 9.18 29.82
CA GLY A 681 35.05 8.74 28.57
C GLY A 681 33.60 9.18 28.37
N GLY A 682 33.01 9.95 29.29
CA GLY A 682 31.61 10.40 29.21
C GLY A 682 31.40 11.43 28.09
N ARG A 683 30.47 11.12 27.17
CA ARG A 683 30.21 11.91 25.95
C ARG A 683 28.76 11.83 25.47
N LEU A 684 28.33 12.86 24.74
CA LEU A 684 27.08 12.92 24.01
C LEU A 684 27.36 13.14 22.51
N LEU A 685 27.00 12.14 21.68
CA LEU A 685 26.99 12.22 20.23
C LEU A 685 25.56 12.50 19.74
N MET A 686 25.37 13.61 19.04
CA MET A 686 24.10 14.05 18.49
C MET A 686 24.11 13.94 16.96
N LEU A 687 23.18 13.17 16.42
CA LEU A 687 22.99 12.96 14.98
C LEU A 687 21.80 13.83 14.53
N GLY A 688 22.05 14.87 13.75
CA GLY A 688 21.00 15.73 13.17
C GLY A 688 20.08 16.38 14.20
N THR A 689 20.57 16.69 15.40
CA THR A 689 19.70 17.23 16.47
C THR A 689 19.23 18.66 16.14
N PRO A 690 17.91 18.95 16.17
CA PRO A 690 17.38 20.30 15.94
C PRO A 690 17.60 21.21 17.15
N ASN A 691 18.86 21.56 17.43
CA ASN A 691 19.25 22.36 18.59
C ASN A 691 18.56 23.73 18.63
N GLY A 692 18.39 24.39 17.48
CA GLY A 692 17.62 25.62 17.26
C GLY A 692 16.18 25.40 16.81
N GLY A 693 15.73 24.16 16.66
CA GLY A 693 14.41 23.78 16.14
C GLY A 693 14.38 23.48 14.66
N SER A 694 13.20 23.21 14.14
CA SER A 694 12.97 22.94 12.73
C SER A 694 11.63 23.50 12.26
N TRP A 695 11.50 23.68 10.95
CA TRP A 695 10.24 24.06 10.31
C TRP A 695 9.36 22.85 9.96
N ALA A 696 9.84 21.63 10.23
CA ALA A 696 9.13 20.40 9.94
C ALA A 696 7.75 20.28 10.62
N PRO A 697 7.55 20.71 11.89
CA PRO A 697 6.22 20.68 12.49
C PRO A 697 5.24 21.60 11.76
N MET A 698 5.65 22.82 11.41
CA MET A 698 4.83 23.73 10.60
C MET A 698 4.45 23.12 9.25
N GLN A 699 5.41 22.53 8.51
CA GLN A 699 5.12 21.86 7.22
C GLN A 699 4.14 20.69 7.37
N THR A 700 4.25 19.93 8.45
CA THR A 700 3.32 18.84 8.76
C THR A 700 1.92 19.38 9.04
N LEU A 701 1.82 20.46 9.82
CA LEU A 701 0.56 21.06 10.22
C LEU A 701 -0.12 21.84 9.09
N SER A 702 0.62 22.42 8.15
CA SER A 702 0.06 23.10 6.97
C SER A 702 -0.37 22.14 5.86
N GLY A 703 0.09 20.88 5.91
CA GLY A 703 -0.15 19.89 4.84
C GLY A 703 0.86 19.95 3.69
N ASP A 704 1.90 20.78 3.81
CA ASP A 704 2.94 20.99 2.80
C ASP A 704 4.12 20.00 2.93
N ASP A 705 4.05 19.08 3.90
CA ASP A 705 5.00 17.99 4.08
C ASP A 705 4.47 16.67 3.49
N ARG A 706 5.28 16.01 2.64
CA ARG A 706 4.99 14.66 2.14
C ARG A 706 4.82 13.65 3.30
N PHE A 707 5.49 13.90 4.43
CA PHE A 707 5.42 13.06 5.63
C PHE A 707 4.10 13.21 6.41
N GLY A 708 3.58 14.43 6.59
CA GLY A 708 2.25 14.64 7.18
C GLY A 708 1.14 13.96 6.36
N ASN A 709 1.24 14.05 5.04
CA ASN A 709 0.30 13.41 4.11
C ASN A 709 0.38 11.87 4.12
N THR A 710 1.55 11.30 4.43
CA THR A 710 1.73 9.85 4.63
C THR A 710 1.15 9.42 5.98
N LEU A 711 1.31 10.18 7.06
CA LEU A 711 0.71 9.86 8.36
C LEU A 711 -0.83 9.89 8.36
N VAL A 712 -1.36 10.92 7.72
CA VAL A 712 -2.77 11.14 7.45
C VAL A 712 -3.39 9.97 6.64
N ALA A 713 -2.71 9.53 5.58
CA ALA A 713 -3.20 8.46 4.71
C ALA A 713 -3.29 7.09 5.40
N PHE A 714 -2.46 6.82 6.43
CA PHE A 714 -2.37 5.51 7.08
C PHE A 714 -3.17 5.41 8.37
N GLY A 715 -3.31 6.49 9.14
CA GLY A 715 -4.00 6.48 10.43
C GLY A 715 -5.48 6.89 10.36
N ALA A 716 -5.86 7.71 9.38
CA ALA A 716 -7.23 8.17 9.18
C ALA A 716 -7.48 8.52 7.70
N PRO A 717 -7.59 7.52 6.81
CA PRO A 717 -7.89 7.78 5.40
C PRO A 717 -9.16 8.65 5.31
N PHE A 718 -9.07 9.76 4.57
CA PHE A 718 -10.12 10.77 4.38
C PHE A 718 -10.39 11.73 5.55
N GLN A 719 -9.53 11.79 6.59
CA GLN A 719 -9.65 12.76 7.71
C GLN A 719 -8.36 13.58 7.93
N ASP A 720 -7.80 14.12 6.84
CA ASP A 720 -6.51 14.82 6.79
C ASP A 720 -6.37 15.94 7.83
N HIS A 721 -7.41 16.77 7.96
CA HIS A 721 -7.44 17.85 8.95
C HIS A 721 -7.48 17.33 10.40
N ALA A 722 -8.26 16.28 10.70
CA ALA A 722 -8.37 15.74 12.05
C ALA A 722 -7.04 15.14 12.52
N ALA A 723 -6.28 14.52 11.62
CA ALA A 723 -4.96 14.00 11.94
C ALA A 723 -3.93 15.09 12.22
N ARG A 724 -3.90 16.16 11.40
CA ARG A 724 -3.05 17.32 11.66
C ARG A 724 -3.44 18.03 12.94
N GLN A 725 -4.75 18.17 13.21
CA GLN A 725 -5.24 18.76 14.44
C GLN A 725 -4.85 17.94 15.67
N LEU A 726 -4.87 16.61 15.58
CA LEU A 726 -4.38 15.73 16.66
C LEU A 726 -2.89 15.94 16.93
N MET A 727 -2.06 15.95 15.88
CA MET A 727 -0.61 16.17 16.02
C MET A 727 -0.29 17.55 16.61
N ALA A 728 -1.11 18.56 16.31
CA ALA A 728 -0.98 19.90 16.87
C ALA A 728 -1.13 19.93 18.40
N GLN A 729 -1.72 18.89 19.00
CA GLN A 729 -1.89 18.75 20.44
C GLN A 729 -0.80 17.92 21.13
N PHE A 730 0.23 17.45 20.42
CA PHE A 730 1.33 16.69 21.01
C PHE A 730 2.46 17.62 21.47
N PRO A 731 2.70 17.80 22.79
CA PRO A 731 3.73 18.71 23.27
C PRO A 731 5.14 18.39 22.77
N GLY A 732 5.53 17.11 22.75
CA GLY A 732 6.85 16.70 22.27
C GLY A 732 7.09 17.06 20.79
N PHE A 733 6.04 17.01 19.97
CA PHE A 733 6.11 17.40 18.56
C PHE A 733 6.28 18.91 18.40
N ILE A 734 5.45 19.70 19.09
CA ILE A 734 5.48 21.17 19.01
C ILE A 734 6.75 21.75 19.64
N GLN A 735 7.37 21.06 20.61
CA GLN A 735 8.67 21.44 21.18
C GLN A 735 9.84 21.43 20.18
N LEU A 736 9.67 20.80 19.00
CA LEU A 736 10.65 20.84 17.91
C LEU A 736 10.53 22.10 17.03
N GLN A 737 9.44 22.85 17.15
CA GLN A 737 9.15 23.99 16.30
C GLN A 737 10.17 25.11 16.51
N THR A 738 10.59 25.73 15.42
CA THR A 738 11.38 26.98 15.43
C THR A 738 10.47 28.21 15.34
N GLY A 739 11.01 29.41 15.60
CA GLY A 739 10.23 30.65 15.53
C GLY A 739 9.21 30.84 16.67
N LEU A 740 9.36 30.10 17.78
CA LEU A 740 8.50 30.21 18.97
C LEU A 740 8.72 31.50 19.78
N SER A 741 9.82 32.22 19.53
CA SER A 741 10.23 33.45 20.21
C SER A 741 10.31 34.64 19.22
N ASP A 742 10.41 35.85 19.77
CA ASP A 742 10.04 37.14 19.15
C ASP A 742 10.52 37.38 17.69
N GLY A 743 9.55 37.80 16.86
CA GLY A 743 9.66 38.20 15.45
C GLY A 743 8.33 38.86 15.00
N GLU A 744 8.20 39.30 13.74
CA GLU A 744 6.97 39.98 13.25
C GLU A 744 5.70 39.10 13.32
N HIS A 745 5.87 37.77 13.32
CA HIS A 745 4.79 36.77 13.48
C HIS A 745 5.26 35.61 14.40
N PRO A 746 5.17 35.74 15.74
CA PRO A 746 5.69 34.73 16.64
C PRO A 746 4.83 33.46 16.63
N LEU A 747 5.40 32.33 16.23
CA LEU A 747 4.71 31.02 16.23
C LEU A 747 4.49 30.45 17.64
N GLY A 748 4.85 31.19 18.69
CA GLY A 748 4.49 30.88 20.07
C GLY A 748 3.08 31.32 20.46
N VAL A 749 2.29 31.91 19.54
CA VAL A 749 0.95 32.41 19.79
C VAL A 749 -0.06 31.72 18.88
N GLU A 750 -1.12 31.15 19.45
CA GLU A 750 -2.16 30.41 18.72
C GLU A 750 -2.82 31.26 17.62
N ALA A 751 -3.12 32.53 17.93
CA ALA A 751 -3.70 33.48 16.98
C ALA A 751 -2.85 33.66 15.71
N SER A 752 -1.52 33.55 15.81
CA SER A 752 -0.63 33.64 14.65
C SER A 752 -0.78 32.42 13.72
N TRP A 753 -0.93 31.21 14.27
CA TRP A 753 -1.21 30.01 13.48
C TRP A 753 -2.58 30.08 12.80
N GLN A 754 -3.60 30.54 13.53
CA GLN A 754 -4.95 30.71 12.98
C GLN A 754 -4.97 31.72 11.82
N GLU A 755 -4.26 32.85 11.97
CA GLU A 755 -4.18 33.87 10.92
C GLU A 755 -3.42 33.37 9.69
N LEU A 756 -2.30 32.65 9.87
CA LEU A 756 -1.56 32.04 8.76
C LEU A 756 -2.41 31.01 8.00
N ALA A 757 -3.06 30.10 8.72
CA ALA A 757 -3.93 29.09 8.14
C ALA A 757 -5.09 29.71 7.35
N LYS A 758 -5.69 30.78 7.90
CA LYS A 758 -6.79 31.51 7.25
C LYS A 758 -6.33 32.22 5.98
N ARG A 759 -5.20 32.94 6.02
CA ARG A 759 -4.68 33.67 4.85
C ARG A 759 -4.28 32.73 3.73
N ASP A 760 -3.62 31.64 4.07
CA ASP A 760 -3.17 30.66 3.09
C ASP A 760 -4.35 29.91 2.45
N LEU A 761 -5.40 29.58 3.20
CA LEU A 761 -6.64 29.04 2.63
C LEU A 761 -7.35 30.04 1.72
N ALA A 762 -7.47 31.31 2.14
CA ALA A 762 -8.08 32.36 1.32
C ALA A 762 -7.33 32.56 0.00
N ALA A 763 -5.99 32.52 0.01
CA ALA A 763 -5.19 32.59 -1.22
C ALA A 763 -5.46 31.40 -2.15
N VAL A 764 -5.68 30.19 -1.62
CA VAL A 764 -6.06 29.02 -2.43
C VAL A 764 -7.46 29.20 -3.04
N GLU A 765 -8.42 29.69 -2.26
CA GLU A 765 -9.79 29.95 -2.72
C GLU A 765 -9.82 31.04 -3.81
N ASP A 766 -9.03 32.10 -3.66
CA ASP A 766 -8.92 33.21 -4.62
C ASP A 766 -8.29 32.76 -5.96
N HIS A 767 -7.32 31.85 -5.92
CA HIS A 767 -6.63 31.35 -7.13
C HIS A 767 -7.36 30.18 -7.80
N ASN A 768 -8.32 29.55 -7.12
CA ASN A 768 -8.93 28.31 -7.59
C ASN A 768 -10.47 28.29 -7.45
N PHE A 769 -11.13 29.03 -8.35
CA PHE A 769 -12.58 29.24 -8.32
C PHE A 769 -13.46 27.99 -8.60
N TRP A 770 -12.85 26.85 -8.98
CA TRP A 770 -13.54 25.61 -9.34
C TRP A 770 -13.68 24.60 -8.19
N HIS A 771 -12.95 24.77 -7.07
CA HIS A 771 -12.92 23.81 -5.96
C HIS A 771 -13.58 24.37 -4.70
N GLN A 772 -14.91 24.29 -4.63
CA GLN A 772 -15.71 24.80 -3.50
C GLN A 772 -16.28 23.69 -2.59
N ASP A 773 -16.04 22.41 -2.91
CA ASP A 773 -16.50 21.29 -2.08
C ASP A 773 -15.60 21.11 -0.85
N GLU A 774 -16.22 20.91 0.32
CA GLU A 774 -15.51 20.76 1.61
C GLU A 774 -14.46 19.63 1.59
N ARG A 775 -14.69 18.56 0.82
CA ARG A 775 -13.75 17.44 0.65
C ARG A 775 -12.52 17.82 -0.17
N GLN A 776 -12.63 18.85 -1.01
CA GLN A 776 -11.53 19.37 -1.84
C GLN A 776 -10.73 20.44 -1.08
N LEU A 777 -11.33 21.14 -0.12
CA LEU A 777 -10.67 22.13 0.73
C LEU A 777 -9.95 21.51 1.94
N ASN A 778 -10.39 20.34 2.41
CA ASN A 778 -9.78 19.65 3.56
C ASN A 778 -8.25 19.43 3.50
N PRO A 779 -7.62 19.10 2.35
CA PRO A 779 -6.16 19.00 2.24
C PRO A 779 -5.44 20.30 2.59
N TYR A 780 -6.07 21.45 2.36
CA TYR A 780 -5.51 22.80 2.57
C TYR A 780 -5.77 23.35 3.99
N ARG A 781 -6.53 22.63 4.84
CA ARG A 781 -6.81 23.06 6.22
C ARG A 781 -5.69 22.65 7.17
N TRP A 782 -5.10 23.64 7.83
CA TRP A 782 -4.01 23.41 8.77
C TRP A 782 -4.49 22.78 10.08
N GLY A 783 -3.59 22.08 10.80
CA GLY A 783 -3.76 21.81 12.22
C GLY A 783 -3.25 22.98 13.06
N VAL A 784 -4.03 23.44 14.03
CA VAL A 784 -3.66 24.60 14.87
C VAL A 784 -3.30 24.13 16.28
N PRO A 785 -2.07 24.40 16.77
CA PRO A 785 -1.66 24.04 18.12
C PRO A 785 -2.31 24.96 19.15
N GLY A 786 -2.79 24.38 20.26
CA GLY A 786 -3.41 25.16 21.33
C GLY A 786 -2.38 25.96 22.13
N GLN A 787 -2.79 27.12 22.68
CA GLN A 787 -1.87 28.01 23.41
C GLN A 787 -1.10 27.33 24.56
N ALA A 788 -1.73 26.42 25.31
CA ALA A 788 -1.07 25.71 26.41
C ALA A 788 0.14 24.87 25.94
N VAL A 789 0.02 24.24 24.76
CA VAL A 789 1.09 23.45 24.15
C VAL A 789 2.22 24.38 23.65
N LEU A 790 1.85 25.52 23.07
CA LEU A 790 2.80 26.55 22.61
C LEU A 790 3.57 27.20 23.77
N ASP A 791 2.89 27.52 24.87
CA ASP A 791 3.51 28.09 26.07
C ASP A 791 4.57 27.13 26.64
N GLN A 792 4.24 25.84 26.70
CA GLN A 792 5.18 24.81 27.13
C GLN A 792 6.38 24.70 26.18
N ALA A 793 6.16 24.73 24.87
CA ALA A 793 7.23 24.69 23.89
C ALA A 793 8.15 25.92 23.98
N LYS A 794 7.56 27.11 24.14
CA LYS A 794 8.29 28.38 24.32
C LYS A 794 9.11 28.37 25.61
N ALA A 795 8.56 27.86 26.70
CA ALA A 795 9.25 27.74 27.98
C ALA A 795 10.49 26.84 27.88
N LEU A 796 10.37 25.67 27.22
CA LEU A 796 11.51 24.77 27.01
C LEU A 796 12.56 25.40 26.09
N ARG A 797 12.15 26.03 24.97
CA ARG A 797 13.06 26.72 24.05
C ARG A 797 13.93 27.75 24.79
N LYS A 798 13.31 28.62 25.59
CA LYS A 798 14.03 29.62 26.38
C LYS A 798 15.09 29.00 27.29
N ARG A 799 14.76 27.92 27.99
CA ARG A 799 15.70 27.20 28.87
C ARG A 799 16.84 26.56 28.09
N LEU A 800 16.57 25.98 26.91
CA LEU A 800 17.59 25.40 26.04
C LEU A 800 18.53 26.44 25.44
N ASP A 801 18.02 27.63 25.11
CA ASP A 801 18.84 28.75 24.62
C ASP A 801 19.73 29.31 25.74
N GLU A 802 19.18 29.50 26.95
CA GLU A 802 19.98 29.88 28.13
C GLU A 802 21.05 28.83 28.46
N GLN A 803 20.72 27.54 28.32
CA GLN A 803 21.68 26.44 28.48
C GLN A 803 22.79 26.49 27.44
N ARG A 804 22.45 26.69 26.16
CA ARG A 804 23.41 26.81 25.05
C ARG A 804 24.45 27.87 25.36
N ASP A 805 24.01 29.03 25.85
CA ASP A 805 24.87 30.19 26.04
C ASP A 805 25.69 30.14 27.33
N LYS A 806 25.11 29.60 28.42
CA LYS A 806 25.71 29.70 29.76
C LYS A 806 26.31 28.39 30.28
N VAL A 807 25.87 27.23 29.79
CA VAL A 807 26.17 25.93 30.38
C VAL A 807 26.99 25.04 29.45
N LEU A 808 26.54 24.86 28.20
CA LEU A 808 27.20 23.96 27.24
C LEU A 808 28.68 24.29 26.94
N PRO A 809 29.15 25.56 26.97
CA PRO A 809 30.57 25.86 26.73
C PRO A 809 31.52 25.11 27.66
N ARG A 810 31.12 24.82 28.91
CA ARG A 810 31.90 24.02 29.87
C ARG A 810 32.13 22.58 29.39
N TYR A 811 31.23 22.06 28.56
CA TYR A 811 31.20 20.67 28.11
C TYR A 811 31.55 20.51 26.62
N ALA A 812 31.95 21.59 25.93
CA ALA A 812 32.11 21.59 24.48
C ALA A 812 33.00 20.46 23.94
N GLY A 813 34.07 20.08 24.65
CA GLY A 813 34.94 18.95 24.26
C GLY A 813 34.36 17.54 24.47
N ARG A 814 33.14 17.43 25.00
CA ARG A 814 32.42 16.17 25.27
C ARG A 814 31.08 16.07 24.52
N LEU A 815 30.69 17.16 23.88
CA LEU A 815 29.54 17.23 22.98
C LEU A 815 30.06 17.05 21.55
N LEU A 816 29.39 16.24 20.75
CA LEU A 816 29.81 15.93 19.38
C LEU A 816 28.59 15.98 18.47
N LEU A 817 28.72 16.66 17.33
CA LEU A 817 27.64 16.83 16.35
C LEU A 817 27.99 16.13 15.04
N VAL A 818 27.08 15.31 14.51
CA VAL A 818 27.12 14.83 13.12
C VAL A 818 25.88 15.34 12.41
N LEU A 819 26.10 16.07 11.33
CA LEU A 819 25.05 16.69 10.53
C LEU A 819 24.88 15.95 9.21
N GLY A 820 23.65 15.86 8.73
CA GLY A 820 23.39 15.38 7.37
C GLY A 820 23.60 16.47 6.32
N LYS A 821 23.36 16.11 5.07
CA LYS A 821 23.33 17.01 3.93
C LYS A 821 22.20 16.58 2.98
N ALA A 822 21.34 17.51 2.61
CA ALA A 822 20.29 17.34 1.62
C ALA A 822 20.23 18.57 0.71
N GLU A 823 19.63 18.41 -0.47
CA GLU A 823 19.57 19.49 -1.45
C GLU A 823 18.77 20.69 -0.95
N PHE A 824 17.63 20.47 -0.28
CA PHE A 824 16.75 21.54 0.21
C PHE A 824 16.41 21.34 1.68
N THR A 825 16.66 22.33 2.51
CA THR A 825 16.26 22.33 3.92
C THR A 825 15.48 23.59 4.25
N PRO A 826 14.22 23.50 4.73
CA PRO A 826 13.42 24.66 5.10
C PRO A 826 14.10 25.48 6.21
N ASP A 827 14.19 26.80 6.01
CA ASP A 827 14.82 27.78 6.90
C ASP A 827 13.94 29.00 7.19
N GLY A 828 12.73 29.04 6.63
CA GLY A 828 11.77 30.10 6.90
C GLY A 828 10.51 29.96 6.08
N TYR A 829 9.65 30.97 6.17
CA TYR A 829 8.49 31.12 5.31
C TYR A 829 8.23 32.59 5.03
N GLU A 830 7.44 32.84 3.99
CA GLU A 830 6.85 34.12 3.65
C GLU A 830 5.38 33.91 3.28
N VAL A 831 4.58 34.98 3.37
CA VAL A 831 3.17 34.96 2.96
C VAL A 831 2.99 36.03 1.90
N GLY A 832 2.65 35.60 0.68
CA GLY A 832 2.44 36.47 -0.48
C GLY A 832 1.05 36.33 -1.07
N SER A 833 0.87 36.85 -2.28
CA SER A 833 -0.38 36.68 -3.06
C SER A 833 -0.72 35.19 -3.29
N GLU A 834 0.30 34.33 -3.41
CA GLU A 834 0.13 32.90 -3.63
C GLU A 834 -0.10 32.09 -2.35
N GLY A 835 -0.25 32.74 -1.17
CA GLY A 835 -0.37 32.06 0.12
C GLY A 835 0.98 31.81 0.81
N LEU A 836 1.08 30.74 1.61
CA LEU A 836 2.31 30.37 2.31
C LEU A 836 3.35 29.80 1.33
N VAL A 837 4.58 30.31 1.40
CA VAL A 837 5.75 29.82 0.65
C VAL A 837 6.90 29.57 1.63
N TYR A 838 7.57 28.42 1.53
CA TYR A 838 8.75 28.11 2.33
C TYR A 838 10.02 28.65 1.69
N LEU A 839 10.94 29.11 2.53
CA LEU A 839 12.28 29.53 2.17
C LEU A 839 13.24 28.37 2.47
N ASN A 840 13.73 27.68 1.45
CA ASN A 840 14.63 26.53 1.60
C ASN A 840 16.08 26.97 1.44
N ALA A 841 16.92 26.64 2.41
CA ALA A 841 18.36 26.73 2.31
C ALA A 841 18.90 25.54 1.49
N ARG A 842 19.60 25.86 0.38
CA ARG A 842 20.17 24.85 -0.53
C ARG A 842 21.48 24.28 0.03
N GLU A 843 21.59 22.95 0.07
CA GLU A 843 22.77 22.19 0.56
C GLU A 843 23.27 22.58 1.98
N ALA A 844 22.42 23.25 2.76
CA ALA A 844 22.76 23.85 4.05
C ALA A 844 21.94 23.27 5.21
N GLY A 845 21.66 21.98 5.14
CA GLY A 845 20.95 21.21 6.15
C GLY A 845 20.73 19.79 5.71
N ASP A 846 20.01 19.02 6.50
CA ASP A 846 19.77 17.58 6.27
C ASP A 846 18.37 17.26 5.72
N GLY A 847 17.67 18.28 5.21
CA GLY A 847 16.30 18.16 4.69
C GLY A 847 15.22 18.51 5.72
N ARG A 848 15.57 18.55 7.00
CA ARG A 848 14.66 18.89 8.11
C ARG A 848 15.22 19.97 9.02
N VAL A 849 16.51 19.90 9.30
CA VAL A 849 17.23 20.77 10.23
C VAL A 849 18.33 21.49 9.46
N THR A 850 18.29 22.81 9.47
CA THR A 850 19.37 23.60 8.88
C THR A 850 20.66 23.41 9.65
N ARG A 851 21.79 23.50 8.96
CA ARG A 851 23.11 23.39 9.57
C ARG A 851 23.25 24.38 10.74
N ASP A 852 22.78 25.62 10.54
CA ASP A 852 22.85 26.67 11.57
C ASP A 852 21.99 26.33 12.79
N SER A 853 20.79 25.76 12.59
CA SER A 853 19.94 25.28 13.69
C SER A 853 20.56 24.09 14.41
N ALA A 854 21.24 23.19 13.70
CA ALA A 854 21.83 22.00 14.30
C ALA A 854 23.12 22.29 15.09
N MET A 855 23.87 23.32 14.69
CA MET A 855 25.16 23.67 15.29
C MET A 855 25.01 24.26 16.71
N LEU A 856 26.03 24.01 17.54
CA LEU A 856 26.17 24.61 18.87
C LEU A 856 27.50 25.37 18.95
N PRO A 857 27.55 26.57 19.55
CA PRO A 857 28.78 27.34 19.66
C PRO A 857 29.91 26.56 20.34
N GLY A 858 31.07 26.48 19.67
CA GLY A 858 32.27 25.84 20.20
C GLY A 858 32.26 24.31 20.23
N VAL A 859 31.19 23.65 19.76
CA VAL A 859 31.07 22.19 19.76
C VAL A 859 31.65 21.59 18.47
N PRO A 860 32.56 20.59 18.56
CA PRO A 860 33.08 19.89 17.39
C PRO A 860 31.96 19.27 16.52
N THR A 861 32.05 19.50 15.21
CA THR A 861 31.00 19.14 14.25
C THR A 861 31.57 18.46 13.00
N TRP A 862 30.92 17.38 12.58
CA TRP A 862 31.18 16.62 11.36
C TRP A 862 29.94 16.62 10.48
N GLN A 863 30.14 16.39 9.19
CA GLN A 863 29.05 16.29 8.22
C GLN A 863 29.11 14.97 7.48
N ILE A 864 27.98 14.40 7.11
CA ILE A 864 27.88 13.25 6.22
C ILE A 864 26.88 13.51 5.10
N ASP A 865 27.11 12.90 3.95
CA ASP A 865 26.32 13.10 2.74
C ASP A 865 25.08 12.21 2.74
N CYS A 866 24.19 12.43 3.70
CA CYS A 866 22.89 11.76 3.77
C CYS A 866 21.81 12.64 4.41
N GLU A 867 20.56 12.31 4.11
CA GLU A 867 19.38 12.99 4.66
C GLU A 867 19.15 12.65 6.15
N HIS A 868 18.34 13.48 6.82
CA HIS A 868 18.06 13.43 8.25
C HIS A 868 17.68 12.03 8.75
N GLY A 869 16.74 11.35 8.09
CA GLY A 869 16.24 10.04 8.51
C GLY A 869 17.24 8.90 8.38
N SER A 870 18.24 9.07 7.52
CA SER A 870 19.22 8.05 7.18
C SER A 870 20.46 8.09 8.09
N LEU A 871 20.64 9.12 8.92
CA LEU A 871 21.80 9.26 9.81
C LEU A 871 22.07 7.99 10.66
N PRO A 872 21.07 7.33 11.29
CA PRO A 872 21.32 6.15 12.12
C PRO A 872 21.52 4.84 11.33
N ASP A 873 21.13 4.81 10.05
CA ASP A 873 21.22 3.65 9.14
C ASP A 873 22.36 3.82 8.12
N HIS A 874 23.15 4.90 8.22
CA HIS A 874 24.30 5.15 7.36
C HIS A 874 25.50 4.31 7.81
N GLY A 875 25.50 3.03 7.42
CA GLY A 875 26.47 2.02 7.87
C GLY A 875 27.94 2.42 7.72
N ASP A 876 28.30 3.14 6.66
CA ASP A 876 29.67 3.62 6.40
C ASP A 876 30.17 4.60 7.48
N SER A 877 29.25 5.26 8.20
CA SER A 877 29.59 6.23 9.26
C SER A 877 29.77 5.59 10.64
N PHE A 878 29.40 4.31 10.82
CA PHE A 878 29.37 3.68 12.14
C PHE A 878 30.73 3.64 12.83
N GLN A 879 31.79 3.42 12.06
CA GLN A 879 33.15 3.46 12.58
C GLN A 879 33.51 4.88 13.07
N GLY A 880 33.16 5.90 12.30
CA GLY A 880 33.30 7.30 12.72
C GLY A 880 32.52 7.63 13.99
N TYR A 881 31.30 7.11 14.14
CA TYR A 881 30.50 7.29 15.36
C TYR A 881 31.15 6.65 16.59
N LEU A 882 31.72 5.45 16.44
CA LEU A 882 32.44 4.77 17.50
C LEU A 882 33.70 5.55 17.93
N GLU A 883 34.51 6.03 16.98
CA GLU A 883 35.70 6.84 17.27
C GLU A 883 35.34 8.16 17.97
N LEU A 884 34.24 8.79 17.55
CA LEU A 884 33.70 9.97 18.22
C LEU A 884 33.33 9.66 19.69
N LEU A 885 32.65 8.55 19.94
CA LEU A 885 32.30 8.13 21.30
C LEU A 885 33.54 7.81 22.15
N GLU A 886 34.52 7.10 21.60
CA GLU A 886 35.69 6.61 22.34
C GLU A 886 36.81 7.65 22.47
N HIS A 887 37.08 8.43 21.42
CA HIS A 887 38.20 9.37 21.34
C HIS A 887 37.80 10.84 21.19
N GLY A 888 36.58 11.13 20.74
CA GLY A 888 36.05 12.51 20.64
C GLY A 888 36.47 13.21 19.36
N THR A 889 37.20 12.50 18.51
CA THR A 889 37.68 12.92 17.21
C THR A 889 37.63 11.72 16.28
N THR A 890 37.50 11.98 14.98
CA THR A 890 37.55 10.95 13.94
C THR A 890 38.13 11.54 12.67
N ARG A 891 38.73 10.69 11.84
CA ARG A 891 39.15 11.01 10.46
C ARG A 891 38.25 10.36 9.40
N GLU A 892 37.35 9.47 9.81
CA GLU A 892 36.42 8.77 8.92
C GLU A 892 35.32 9.71 8.42
N LEU A 893 35.02 10.78 9.17
CA LEU A 893 34.00 11.76 8.83
C LEU A 893 34.64 13.13 8.53
N PRO A 894 34.17 13.88 7.51
CA PRO A 894 34.68 15.21 7.22
C PRO A 894 34.25 16.22 8.29
N SER A 895 35.22 17.00 8.78
CA SER A 895 34.98 18.04 9.78
C SER A 895 34.47 19.33 9.13
N VAL A 896 33.36 19.88 9.64
CA VAL A 896 32.76 21.13 9.13
C VAL A 896 33.72 22.31 9.25
N ALA A 897 34.50 22.38 10.35
CA ALA A 897 35.49 23.44 10.54
C ALA A 897 36.61 23.38 9.50
N LEU A 898 37.04 22.16 9.11
CA LEU A 898 38.05 21.97 8.08
C LEU A 898 37.51 22.36 6.69
N VAL A 899 36.29 21.91 6.35
CA VAL A 899 35.61 22.27 5.10
C VAL A 899 35.40 23.80 5.01
N SER A 900 35.12 24.45 6.15
CA SER A 900 34.96 25.91 6.21
C SER A 900 36.28 26.64 5.96
N ALA A 901 37.36 26.18 6.58
CA ALA A 901 38.69 26.75 6.40
C ALA A 901 39.23 26.60 4.96
N LEU A 902 38.78 25.58 4.23
CA LEU A 902 39.10 25.37 2.81
C LEU A 902 38.28 26.27 1.87
N GLY A 903 37.35 27.07 2.39
CA GLY A 903 36.52 27.98 1.59
C GLY A 903 35.38 27.30 0.83
N GLU A 904 35.08 26.04 1.14
CA GLU A 904 34.07 25.22 0.45
C GLU A 904 32.65 25.42 1.01
N LEU A 905 32.50 26.11 2.14
CA LEU A 905 31.21 26.43 2.75
C LEU A 905 30.74 27.83 2.32
N ALA A 906 30.00 27.89 1.22
CA ALA A 906 29.31 29.11 0.78
C ALA A 906 28.12 29.46 1.69
N ALA A 907 27.72 30.73 1.69
CA ALA A 907 26.48 31.17 2.32
C ALA A 907 25.28 30.45 1.67
N PRO A 908 24.25 30.05 2.45
CA PRO A 908 23.12 29.31 1.91
C PRO A 908 22.40 30.14 0.86
N VAL A 909 22.22 29.57 -0.33
CA VAL A 909 21.31 30.12 -1.33
C VAL A 909 19.90 29.76 -0.90
N ILE A 910 19.05 30.78 -0.70
CA ILE A 910 17.65 30.60 -0.33
C ILE A 910 16.82 30.45 -1.61
N GLU A 911 16.07 29.37 -1.68
CA GLU A 911 15.14 29.07 -2.77
C GLU A 911 13.70 29.04 -2.26
N ARG A 912 12.82 29.76 -2.95
CA ARG A 912 11.39 29.80 -2.62
C ARG A 912 10.73 28.54 -3.14
N SER A 913 10.04 27.81 -2.27
CA SER A 913 9.28 26.63 -2.67
C SER A 913 7.90 26.65 -2.04
N ARG A 914 6.87 26.43 -2.86
CA ARG A 914 5.55 26.01 -2.37
C ARG A 914 5.39 24.54 -2.75
N PRO A 915 5.43 23.61 -1.78
CA PRO A 915 5.19 22.20 -2.07
C PRO A 915 3.83 22.03 -2.76
N SER A 916 3.78 21.24 -3.83
CA SER A 916 2.50 20.95 -4.51
C SER A 916 1.59 20.19 -3.54
N ARG A 917 0.47 20.81 -3.15
CA ARG A 917 -0.60 20.19 -2.34
C ARG A 917 -1.43 19.19 -3.13
N GLU A 918 -0.79 18.51 -4.08
CA GLU A 918 -1.43 17.44 -4.81
C GLU A 918 -1.61 16.26 -3.85
N ARG A 919 -2.84 15.72 -3.82
CA ARG A 919 -2.99 14.33 -3.42
C ARG A 919 -2.13 13.52 -4.37
N LEU A 920 -0.97 13.07 -3.88
CA LEU A 920 -0.31 11.93 -4.49
C LEU A 920 -1.39 10.86 -4.60
N PRO A 921 -1.64 10.27 -5.79
CA PRO A 921 -2.43 9.06 -5.84
C PRO A 921 -1.81 8.12 -4.81
N ALA A 922 -2.62 7.73 -3.82
CA ALA A 922 -2.23 6.80 -2.78
C ALA A 922 -1.93 5.47 -3.47
N THR A 923 -0.73 5.40 -4.04
CA THR A 923 -0.14 4.18 -4.51
C THR A 923 0.41 3.60 -3.21
N PRO A 924 -0.21 2.56 -2.63
CA PRO A 924 0.41 1.90 -1.50
C PRO A 924 1.83 1.54 -1.94
N PRO A 925 2.88 1.95 -1.21
CA PRO A 925 4.23 1.65 -1.62
C PRO A 925 4.31 0.14 -1.83
N VAL A 926 4.86 -0.28 -2.98
CA VAL A 926 4.99 -1.69 -3.40
C VAL A 926 5.80 -2.51 -2.38
N GLN A 927 6.35 -1.86 -1.35
CA GLN A 927 6.80 -2.43 -0.09
C GLN A 927 6.41 -1.50 1.08
N PRO A 928 5.67 -1.94 2.11
CA PRO A 928 5.26 -1.07 3.22
C PRO A 928 6.42 -0.58 4.11
N TYR A 929 7.66 -1.02 3.88
CA TYR A 929 8.81 -0.69 4.71
C TYR A 929 9.85 0.23 4.03
N ARG A 930 9.60 0.73 2.82
CA ARG A 930 10.35 1.89 2.29
C ARG A 930 9.74 3.23 2.68
N LEU A 931 9.01 3.30 3.80
CA LEU A 931 8.78 4.57 4.48
C LEU A 931 10.15 5.07 4.99
N ARG A 932 10.98 5.72 4.19
CA ARG A 932 11.99 6.59 4.78
C ARG A 932 11.22 7.70 5.44
N LEU A 933 10.95 7.52 6.74
CA LEU A 933 9.92 8.23 7.51
C LEU A 933 10.22 9.74 7.60
N LEU A 934 11.33 10.20 7.03
CA LEU A 934 11.86 11.54 7.13
C LEU A 934 12.47 12.04 5.80
N ASP A 935 12.49 11.22 4.73
CA ASP A 935 13.18 11.57 3.48
C ASP A 935 12.22 12.25 2.49
N LEU A 936 12.70 13.34 1.92
CA LEU A 936 12.24 13.82 0.62
C LEU A 936 13.14 13.10 -0.38
N GLU A 937 12.83 11.89 -0.86
CA GLU A 937 13.72 11.19 -1.80
C GLU A 937 14.02 12.09 -3.01
N GLY A 938 15.23 12.67 -3.02
CA GLY A 938 16.08 12.76 -4.19
C GLY A 938 16.70 11.38 -4.46
N PRO A 939 17.14 11.10 -5.69
CA PRO A 939 17.70 9.80 -6.04
C PRO A 939 18.99 9.52 -5.23
N PRO A 940 19.29 8.24 -4.93
CA PRO A 940 20.44 7.87 -4.10
C PRO A 940 21.78 8.35 -4.70
N PRO A 941 22.78 8.70 -3.87
CA PRO A 941 24.10 9.11 -4.36
C PRO A 941 24.84 7.92 -4.97
N ASP A 942 25.22 8.08 -6.24
CA ASP A 942 26.00 7.13 -7.01
C ASP A 942 27.50 7.53 -6.93
N TYR A 943 28.31 6.72 -6.26
CA TYR A 943 29.76 6.89 -6.24
C TYR A 943 30.40 6.47 -7.58
N ALA A 944 31.18 7.42 -8.12
CA ALA A 944 32.32 7.24 -9.01
C ALA A 944 32.15 6.44 -10.33
N GLY A 945 31.80 7.21 -11.37
CA GLY A 945 32.01 6.86 -12.78
C GLY A 945 31.90 8.12 -13.62
N ALA A 946 32.92 8.98 -13.57
CA ALA A 946 32.97 10.19 -14.37
C ALA A 946 33.27 9.85 -15.83
N GLU A 947 32.23 9.72 -16.65
CA GLU A 947 32.18 10.25 -18.02
C GLU A 947 30.73 10.20 -18.55
N ALA A 948 30.26 11.35 -19.05
CA ALA A 948 28.94 11.62 -19.66
C ALA A 948 27.70 11.59 -18.74
N ARG A 949 27.60 12.50 -17.77
CA ARG A 949 26.31 12.83 -17.13
C ARG A 949 25.55 13.87 -17.97
N LEU A 950 24.24 13.68 -18.16
CA LEU A 950 23.34 14.66 -18.76
C LEU A 950 23.14 15.83 -17.78
N THR A 951 23.55 17.04 -18.15
CA THR A 951 23.32 18.24 -17.33
C THR A 951 21.90 18.75 -17.54
N ILE A 952 21.08 18.73 -16.50
CA ILE A 952 19.71 19.27 -16.51
C ILE A 952 19.70 20.59 -15.74
N ARG A 953 19.13 21.64 -16.33
CA ARG A 953 18.95 22.95 -15.69
C ARG A 953 17.49 23.37 -15.82
N VAL A 954 16.86 23.72 -14.70
CA VAL A 954 15.53 24.35 -14.69
C VAL A 954 15.72 25.87 -14.70
N VAL A 955 15.03 26.56 -15.61
CA VAL A 955 15.12 28.01 -15.76
C VAL A 955 13.71 28.59 -15.75
N ASN A 956 13.45 29.51 -14.83
CA ASN A 956 12.25 30.35 -14.84
C ASN A 956 12.56 31.63 -15.65
N GLY A 957 11.87 31.85 -16.76
CA GLY A 957 12.10 32.98 -17.65
C GLY A 957 11.18 32.99 -18.88
N ASP A 958 11.27 34.06 -19.67
CA ASP A 958 10.44 34.28 -20.86
C ASP A 958 11.02 33.53 -22.09
N LEU A 959 10.16 32.81 -22.82
CA LEU A 959 10.49 31.99 -23.98
C LEU A 959 11.17 32.79 -25.10
N ALA A 960 10.92 34.09 -25.21
CA ALA A 960 11.55 34.96 -26.21
C ALA A 960 13.08 35.09 -26.04
N PHE A 961 13.61 34.77 -24.86
CA PHE A 961 15.05 34.83 -24.57
C PHE A 961 15.77 33.49 -24.75
N VAL A 962 15.04 32.40 -24.98
CA VAL A 962 15.59 31.06 -25.19
C VAL A 962 16.37 31.04 -26.51
N ARG A 963 17.66 30.70 -26.45
CA ARG A 963 18.53 30.64 -27.64
C ARG A 963 18.54 29.25 -28.27
N ALA A 964 18.51 28.21 -27.45
CA ALA A 964 18.58 26.82 -27.90
C ALA A 964 17.31 26.40 -28.69
N PRO A 965 17.37 25.30 -29.46
CA PRO A 965 16.18 24.63 -29.95
C PRO A 965 15.20 24.36 -28.80
N LEU A 966 13.95 24.77 -28.96
CA LEU A 966 12.92 24.68 -27.94
C LEU A 966 11.94 23.55 -28.24
N LEU A 967 11.95 22.52 -27.39
CA LEU A 967 10.97 21.44 -27.38
C LEU A 967 9.63 21.94 -26.85
N LEU A 968 8.59 21.71 -27.64
CA LEU A 968 7.20 22.02 -27.35
C LEU A 968 6.36 20.76 -27.50
N GLY A 969 5.27 20.69 -26.74
CA GLY A 969 4.37 19.55 -26.76
C GLY A 969 3.04 19.99 -27.31
N HIS A 970 2.54 19.26 -28.31
CA HIS A 970 1.24 19.50 -28.90
C HIS A 970 0.26 18.42 -28.46
N TYR A 971 -0.77 18.82 -27.72
CA TYR A 971 -1.96 17.99 -27.58
C TYR A 971 -2.81 18.11 -28.83
N SER A 972 -3.39 16.99 -29.28
CA SER A 972 -4.26 16.90 -30.44
C SER A 972 -5.38 17.93 -30.37
N SER A 973 -5.18 19.08 -31.02
CA SER A 973 -6.06 20.23 -30.95
C SER A 973 -6.04 20.99 -32.27
N ALA A 974 -7.15 21.61 -32.63
CA ALA A 974 -7.27 22.37 -33.88
C ALA A 974 -6.66 23.78 -33.79
N SER A 975 -6.10 24.17 -32.64
CA SER A 975 -5.56 25.49 -32.38
C SER A 975 -4.30 25.43 -31.53
N LEU A 976 -3.30 26.24 -31.86
CA LEU A 976 -2.15 26.44 -30.99
C LEU A 976 -2.55 27.27 -29.78
N SER A 977 -2.13 26.85 -28.59
CA SER A 977 -2.40 27.55 -27.33
C SER A 977 -1.14 27.64 -26.45
N GLY A 978 -1.19 28.47 -25.40
CA GLY A 978 -0.10 28.59 -24.42
C GLY A 978 1.28 28.82 -25.04
N ALA A 979 2.23 27.95 -24.71
CA ALA A 979 3.61 28.05 -25.21
C ALA A 979 3.72 27.86 -26.73
N GLU A 980 2.86 27.04 -27.34
CA GLU A 980 2.89 26.81 -28.79
C GLU A 980 2.48 28.05 -29.58
N TYR A 981 1.42 28.74 -29.13
CA TYR A 981 0.99 29.99 -29.75
C TYR A 981 2.04 31.09 -29.60
N ALA A 982 2.62 31.22 -28.40
CA ALA A 982 3.67 32.21 -28.14
C ALA A 982 4.88 32.00 -29.05
N VAL A 983 5.33 30.75 -29.23
CA VAL A 983 6.45 30.42 -30.10
C VAL A 983 6.09 30.57 -31.59
N ASP A 984 4.87 30.23 -32.00
CA ASP A 984 4.39 30.44 -33.37
C ASP A 984 4.45 31.92 -33.78
N CYS A 985 4.07 32.83 -32.88
CA CYS A 985 4.25 34.27 -33.08
C CYS A 985 5.72 34.66 -33.27
N LEU A 986 6.63 34.06 -32.50
CA LEU A 986 8.07 34.32 -32.60
C LEU A 986 8.68 33.80 -33.91
N ILE A 987 8.21 32.68 -34.45
CA ILE A 987 8.78 32.07 -35.66
C ILE A 987 8.01 32.40 -36.95
N GLY A 988 7.10 33.39 -36.91
CA GLY A 988 6.42 33.93 -38.08
C GLY A 988 5.21 33.12 -38.57
N GLY A 989 4.49 32.46 -37.67
CA GLY A 989 3.22 31.78 -37.96
C GLY A 989 3.35 30.46 -38.71
N THR A 990 4.55 29.86 -38.74
CA THR A 990 4.81 28.63 -39.51
C THR A 990 4.19 27.40 -38.88
N MET A 991 4.11 27.34 -37.55
CA MET A 991 3.46 26.24 -36.84
C MET A 991 1.95 26.27 -37.10
N ALA A 992 1.31 27.44 -37.02
CA ALA A 992 -0.13 27.57 -37.28
C ALA A 992 -0.49 27.21 -38.72
N ARG A 993 0.36 27.54 -39.70
CA ARG A 993 0.21 27.11 -41.09
C ARG A 993 0.36 25.59 -41.26
N SER A 994 1.28 24.96 -40.54
CA SER A 994 1.43 23.50 -40.59
C SER A 994 0.23 22.79 -39.97
N LEU A 995 -0.32 23.34 -38.88
CA LEU A 995 -1.55 22.86 -38.25
C LEU A 995 -2.78 22.99 -39.17
N SER A 996 -2.96 24.14 -39.84
CA SER A 996 -4.08 24.32 -40.76
C SER A 996 -4.00 23.44 -42.02
N LEU A 997 -2.80 23.01 -42.40
CA LEU A 997 -2.55 22.04 -43.47
C LEU A 997 -2.69 20.58 -43.01
N GLY A 998 -2.94 20.33 -41.72
CA GLY A 998 -3.03 18.99 -41.16
C GLY A 998 -1.70 18.23 -41.13
N GLN A 999 -0.57 18.94 -41.16
CA GLN A 999 0.79 18.36 -41.17
C GLN A 999 1.53 18.54 -39.83
N TYR A 1000 0.80 18.78 -38.75
CA TYR A 1000 1.36 19.08 -37.43
C TYR A 1000 1.44 17.81 -36.56
N PRO A 1001 2.47 17.66 -35.71
CA PRO A 1001 2.65 16.46 -34.90
C PRO A 1001 1.60 16.39 -33.79
N ASP A 1002 0.63 15.49 -33.93
CA ASP A 1002 -0.52 15.32 -33.04
C ASP A 1002 -0.44 14.05 -32.18
N GLN A 1003 0.20 12.99 -32.67
CA GLN A 1003 0.31 11.70 -31.97
C GLN A 1003 1.66 11.48 -31.26
N PRO A 1004 1.71 10.71 -30.16
CA PRO A 1004 2.97 10.30 -29.56
C PRO A 1004 3.91 9.61 -30.55
N GLY A 1005 5.20 9.91 -30.46
CA GLY A 1005 6.24 9.47 -31.38
C GLY A 1005 6.35 10.30 -32.66
N THR A 1006 5.39 11.19 -32.95
CA THR A 1006 5.51 12.17 -34.04
C THR A 1006 6.24 13.42 -33.55
N HIS A 1007 6.97 14.05 -34.47
CA HIS A 1007 7.67 15.29 -34.18
C HIS A 1007 7.84 16.09 -35.47
N GLN A 1008 7.98 17.41 -35.33
CA GLN A 1008 8.29 18.30 -36.44
C GLN A 1008 9.22 19.42 -35.96
N ILE A 1009 10.24 19.71 -36.76
CA ILE A 1009 11.22 20.77 -36.46
C ILE A 1009 10.93 21.95 -37.37
N PHE A 1010 10.61 23.09 -36.76
CA PHE A 1010 10.40 24.36 -37.43
C PHE A 1010 11.63 25.25 -37.25
N ALA A 1011 12.29 25.61 -38.35
CA ALA A 1011 13.37 26.58 -38.31
C ALA A 1011 12.81 27.99 -38.07
N ASN A 1012 13.42 28.73 -37.14
CA ASN A 1012 13.06 30.13 -36.95
C ASN A 1012 13.81 30.99 -37.99
N THR A 1013 13.09 31.46 -39.00
CA THR A 1013 13.63 32.36 -40.02
C THR A 1013 13.24 33.81 -39.81
N SER A 1014 12.63 34.15 -38.66
CA SER A 1014 12.23 35.52 -38.35
C SER A 1014 13.46 36.38 -38.04
N ALA A 1015 13.53 37.56 -38.66
CA ALA A 1015 14.57 38.55 -38.34
C ALA A 1015 14.08 39.45 -37.21
N ASN A 1016 14.91 39.69 -36.19
CA ASN A 1016 14.60 40.66 -35.14
C ASN A 1016 14.55 42.08 -35.77
N ARG A 1017 13.40 42.75 -35.64
CA ARG A 1017 13.16 44.08 -36.21
C ARG A 1017 14.01 45.18 -35.57
N GLU A 1018 14.39 45.03 -34.30
CA GLU A 1018 15.20 46.01 -33.57
C GLU A 1018 16.71 45.76 -33.72
N ASN A 1019 17.12 44.50 -33.94
CA ASN A 1019 18.51 44.14 -34.20
C ASN A 1019 18.61 43.06 -35.29
N PRO A 1020 18.70 43.44 -36.57
CA PRO A 1020 18.74 42.51 -37.70
C PRO A 1020 19.94 41.56 -37.71
N LEU A 1021 20.99 41.86 -36.92
CA LEU A 1021 22.18 41.02 -36.79
C LEU A 1021 22.05 39.96 -35.67
N GLN A 1022 21.00 40.03 -34.86
CA GLN A 1022 20.75 39.06 -33.80
C GLN A 1022 20.16 37.78 -34.40
N ALA A 1023 20.76 36.63 -34.06
CA ALA A 1023 20.25 35.32 -34.45
C ALA A 1023 18.81 35.10 -33.91
N PRO A 1024 17.94 34.42 -34.69
CA PRO A 1024 16.56 34.12 -34.30
C PRO A 1024 16.47 33.34 -32.99
N ARG A 1025 15.45 33.62 -32.16
CA ARG A 1025 15.21 33.00 -30.85
C ARG A 1025 13.74 32.58 -30.68
N PRO A 1026 13.43 31.33 -30.27
CA PRO A 1026 14.36 30.19 -30.24
C PRO A 1026 14.94 29.92 -31.62
N GLU A 1027 16.12 29.29 -31.71
CA GLU A 1027 16.73 28.95 -33.00
C GLU A 1027 15.77 28.10 -33.85
N ARG A 1028 15.07 27.18 -33.18
CA ARG A 1028 14.11 26.24 -33.76
C ARG A 1028 13.03 25.93 -32.74
N ALA A 1029 11.82 25.66 -33.22
CA ALA A 1029 10.78 25.02 -32.43
C ALA A 1029 10.73 23.54 -32.81
N VAL A 1030 10.91 22.65 -31.83
CA VAL A 1030 10.81 21.21 -32.00
C VAL A 1030 9.52 20.76 -31.35
N VAL A 1031 8.49 20.53 -32.14
CA VAL A 1031 7.17 20.17 -31.63
C VAL A 1031 7.08 18.66 -31.58
N VAL A 1032 6.65 18.12 -30.45
CA VAL A 1032 6.41 16.69 -30.24
C VAL A 1032 4.92 16.45 -30.06
N GLY A 1033 4.38 15.46 -30.74
CA GLY A 1033 2.99 15.07 -30.57
C GLY A 1033 2.80 14.40 -29.21
N LEU A 1034 1.79 14.84 -28.47
CA LEU A 1034 1.44 14.32 -27.15
C LEU A 1034 0.17 13.47 -27.18
N GLY A 1035 -0.54 13.40 -28.30
CA GLY A 1035 -1.85 12.74 -28.39
C GLY A 1035 -2.95 13.62 -27.79
N GLU A 1036 -4.12 13.06 -27.52
CA GLU A 1036 -5.14 13.82 -26.77
C GLU A 1036 -4.81 13.85 -25.27
N GLU A 1037 -5.20 14.96 -24.66
CA GLU A 1037 -5.17 15.24 -23.24
C GLU A 1037 -5.75 14.10 -22.39
N SER A 1038 -5.23 13.89 -21.18
CA SER A 1038 -5.55 12.81 -20.20
C SER A 1038 -5.02 11.39 -20.48
N VAL A 1039 -4.50 11.12 -21.68
CA VAL A 1039 -4.00 9.77 -22.05
C VAL A 1039 -2.48 9.73 -22.24
N LEU A 1040 -1.82 10.89 -22.27
CA LEU A 1040 -0.36 10.97 -22.38
C LEU A 1040 0.30 10.24 -21.20
N SER A 1041 1.01 9.17 -21.50
CA SER A 1041 1.74 8.41 -20.49
C SER A 1041 3.23 8.73 -20.47
N ALA A 1042 3.90 8.48 -19.33
CA ALA A 1042 5.33 8.76 -19.19
C ALA A 1042 6.20 8.10 -20.28
N SER A 1043 5.88 6.86 -20.66
CA SER A 1043 6.61 6.13 -21.72
C SER A 1043 6.41 6.74 -23.11
N GLU A 1044 5.23 7.27 -23.40
CA GLU A 1044 4.91 7.92 -24.69
C GLU A 1044 5.59 9.28 -24.78
N LEU A 1045 5.54 10.06 -23.69
CA LEU A 1045 6.28 11.31 -23.60
C LEU A 1045 7.78 11.07 -23.81
N MET A 1046 8.36 10.06 -23.13
CA MET A 1046 9.75 9.67 -23.32
C MET A 1046 10.07 9.29 -24.76
N LEU A 1047 9.17 8.54 -25.43
CA LEU A 1047 9.35 8.14 -26.82
C LEU A 1047 9.30 9.35 -27.77
N SER A 1048 8.28 10.21 -27.62
CA SER A 1048 8.11 11.44 -28.41
C SER A 1048 9.33 12.34 -28.28
N VAL A 1049 9.77 12.62 -27.05
CA VAL A 1049 10.95 13.45 -26.77
C VAL A 1049 12.20 12.79 -27.34
N ARG A 1050 12.40 11.48 -27.13
CA ARG A 1050 13.57 10.75 -27.65
C ARG A 1050 13.65 10.85 -29.18
N LEU A 1051 12.57 10.60 -29.90
CA LEU A 1051 12.56 10.64 -31.36
C LEU A 1051 12.79 12.07 -31.87
N ALA A 1052 12.18 13.06 -31.23
CA ALA A 1052 12.38 14.46 -31.58
C ALA A 1052 13.83 14.93 -31.36
N VAL A 1053 14.45 14.54 -30.25
CA VAL A 1053 15.85 14.86 -29.95
C VAL A 1053 16.80 14.14 -30.90
N LEU A 1054 16.53 12.88 -31.26
CA LEU A 1054 17.30 12.15 -32.27
C LEU A 1054 17.20 12.81 -33.66
N ALA A 1055 16.00 13.25 -34.04
CA ALA A 1055 15.79 13.96 -35.30
C ALA A 1055 16.48 15.33 -35.30
N LEU A 1056 16.45 16.04 -34.17
CA LEU A 1056 17.20 17.28 -33.99
C LEU A 1056 18.71 17.03 -34.12
N ALA A 1057 19.23 15.99 -33.47
CA ALA A 1057 20.65 15.62 -33.56
C ALA A 1057 21.05 15.31 -35.02
N GLN A 1058 20.22 14.52 -35.71
CA GLN A 1058 20.43 14.21 -37.13
C GLN A 1058 20.46 15.50 -37.96
N ARG A 1059 19.51 16.42 -37.72
CA ARG A 1059 19.43 17.67 -38.46
C ARG A 1059 20.64 18.58 -38.25
N LEU A 1060 21.13 18.66 -37.02
CA LEU A 1060 22.34 19.42 -36.69
C LEU A 1060 23.59 18.83 -37.37
N MET A 1061 23.67 17.51 -37.52
CA MET A 1061 24.74 16.84 -38.27
C MET A 1061 24.64 17.11 -39.77
N GLU A 1062 23.43 17.07 -40.35
CA GLU A 1062 23.20 17.38 -41.77
C GLU A 1062 23.61 18.82 -42.13
N GLU A 1063 23.51 19.74 -41.17
CA GLU A 1063 23.84 21.16 -41.34
C GLU A 1063 25.31 21.49 -41.00
N GLY A 1064 26.13 20.47 -40.72
CA GLY A 1064 27.58 20.60 -40.60
C GLY A 1064 28.13 20.81 -39.18
N SER A 1065 27.38 20.45 -38.13
CA SER A 1065 27.93 20.45 -36.76
C SER A 1065 29.03 19.40 -36.59
N GLU A 1066 30.21 19.80 -36.11
CA GLU A 1066 31.36 18.90 -35.88
C GLU A 1066 31.26 18.10 -34.57
N SER A 1067 30.26 18.39 -33.71
CA SER A 1067 30.08 17.78 -32.39
C SER A 1067 28.64 17.29 -32.18
N LEU A 1068 28.50 16.09 -31.61
CA LEU A 1068 27.24 15.51 -31.14
C LEU A 1068 26.81 16.03 -29.76
N ARG A 1069 27.54 17.00 -29.18
CA ARG A 1069 27.14 17.70 -27.95
C ARG A 1069 26.37 18.96 -28.32
N PHE A 1070 25.08 18.97 -28.00
CA PHE A 1070 24.18 20.11 -28.23
C PHE A 1070 23.25 20.32 -27.02
N GLU A 1071 22.75 21.55 -26.88
CA GLU A 1071 21.80 21.94 -25.83
C GLU A 1071 20.38 21.95 -26.41
N VAL A 1072 19.40 21.53 -25.61
CA VAL A 1072 17.97 21.61 -25.95
C VAL A 1072 17.23 22.19 -24.76
N ALA A 1073 16.40 23.21 -25.00
CA ALA A 1073 15.46 23.72 -24.01
C ALA A 1073 14.11 22.99 -24.18
N ALA A 1074 13.36 22.79 -23.10
CA ALA A 1074 12.03 22.22 -23.15
C ALA A 1074 11.08 23.00 -22.24
N THR A 1075 9.84 23.18 -22.67
CA THR A 1075 8.76 23.58 -21.77
C THR A 1075 8.32 22.38 -20.90
N LEU A 1076 7.43 22.59 -19.93
CA LEU A 1076 6.79 21.48 -19.23
C LEU A 1076 5.84 20.75 -20.19
N LEU A 1077 6.38 19.77 -20.90
CA LEU A 1077 5.65 18.99 -21.89
C LEU A 1077 4.59 18.13 -21.20
N GLY A 1078 3.34 18.27 -21.62
CA GLY A 1078 2.22 17.53 -21.06
C GLY A 1078 1.58 18.17 -19.83
N SER A 1079 2.08 19.29 -19.33
CA SER A 1079 1.37 20.08 -18.32
C SER A 1079 0.51 21.15 -18.99
N GLY A 1080 -0.81 21.08 -18.81
CA GLY A 1080 -1.73 22.10 -19.25
C GLY A 1080 -2.75 21.62 -20.27
N GLY A 1081 -3.99 21.52 -19.80
CA GLY A 1081 -5.21 21.65 -20.58
C GLY A 1081 -6.44 21.22 -19.77
N ALA A 1082 -7.11 22.26 -19.30
CA ALA A 1082 -8.55 22.33 -19.44
C ALA A 1082 -8.76 23.49 -20.42
N ASN A 1083 -8.56 23.24 -21.71
CA ASN A 1083 -9.02 24.17 -22.73
C ASN A 1083 -10.55 24.03 -22.84
N VAL A 1084 -11.23 24.81 -21.98
CA VAL A 1084 -12.65 25.23 -21.98
C VAL A 1084 -13.72 24.14 -22.02
#